data_AF-A0A7S1C228-F1
#
_entry.id   AF-A0A7S1C228-F1
#
_cell.length_a   1.000
_cell.length_b   1.000
_cell.length_c   1.000
_cell.angle_alpha   90.00
_cell.angle_beta   90.00
_cell.angle_gamma   90.00
#
_symmetry.space_group_name_H-M   'P 1'
#
loop_
_entity.id
_entity.type
_entity.pdbx_description
1 polymer ?
#
loop_
_entity_poly.entity_id
_entity_poly.type
_entity_poly.pdbx_seq_one_letter_code
_entity_poly.pdbx_strand_id
1 'polypeptide(L)'
;MRINRYGAEFWFSMALGLAMYNIMWPTAFFQNTMGAFQSNLTELLPRIDDDDVGSAFQSNLTELLPRIDDDDVGSVGSELSVIVLVLSARNDVERRQAIRETWALEHDNVVFIVGDQACGVPPQFRTTPWSCITKGSVPIEEQKKHNISIALEDSALIAEADEHHDLKLVQMIDFYRALPRKLKEAYRWALDHTDAHWMLKIDDDAVARVDQLHELITDGDMVVRGFIRRNNKVPRSGKWAEDPTFISSIYPTFANGAQGHLVTRSVAQAVVQHNGYEYQGEDVSLGIWLHEMSLPVKWVHDTKHFASHGDCHQQQLIVIGHDITPKKMRECFHVLHHTMIGRLGNQLFQWASTVGIAERNDMTLCIHGGDIHSFFDGVGSECTSHPPVRKVGESGKYATSVDFSLGSQDIELEGYLQSYHYFPPNIHKRIQFKQHIIDEAQAFLKLYASRTTVGIHIRRGDLLTYGYMQFPPDGYFINVLQHFRSQYPDVLFVVCSDSTKWCTQQIFFQADDVVIVTEKHAPVVDMAILARCDHHILSTGTFGWWSAFLGRKGGETLYYDNEFIMDHPINKGNVILGDYYPEGWVAFSVEPVHFNNPLPTSTNSVQKGEVLLKPTKWETHLPPTRTDPDWHPTGEGAAFVDSLYTKVSERYKASCANIERIGGKGDGSKLICSSDISTNHCVVYSLGSRLDFKFEQEILSEFGCEIHIFDCTIGTPRTNQVPDGMTFYPWCVGGADEQKAISSDLGHQGETGQYYTLGTIMKRLGHTMVDLLKMDIERHEFAVVQALEFESAPMQIVFETHLHNAYGMWGGPVQEREWMVLWERLYEMGYGVFTHEPNPQCISCCEFSILRQQEPPVKTLTQVEFTSWAQVDQTRDLRNTIALLYITILLTMLY
;
A
#
# COMPACT_ATOMS: atom_id res chain seq x y z
N MET A 1 -16.71 -23.11 54.84
CA MET A 1 -16.87 -21.78 55.47
C MET A 1 -15.76 -20.85 54.96
N ARG A 2 -16.02 -19.53 54.84
CA ARG A 2 -15.08 -18.36 54.83
C ARG A 2 -13.62 -18.46 54.31
N ILE A 3 -13.24 -17.54 53.40
CA ILE A 3 -12.00 -16.65 53.38
C ILE A 3 -10.61 -17.36 53.28
N ASN A 4 -9.60 -16.97 52.47
CA ASN A 4 -9.27 -15.91 51.47
C ASN A 4 -8.45 -16.56 50.31
N ARG A 5 -7.99 -15.99 49.17
CA ARG A 5 -7.68 -14.65 48.60
C ARG A 5 -6.22 -14.12 48.75
N TYR A 6 -5.61 -13.77 47.59
CA TYR A 6 -4.30 -13.14 47.30
C TYR A 6 -3.01 -13.98 47.36
N GLY A 7 -2.07 -13.65 46.45
CA GLY A 7 -0.75 -14.29 46.29
C GLY A 7 -0.12 -14.15 44.89
N ALA A 8 0.01 -12.92 44.35
CA ALA A 8 0.47 -12.69 42.97
C ALA A 8 1.40 -11.45 42.82
N GLU A 9 2.37 -11.29 43.73
CA GLU A 9 3.35 -10.19 43.73
C GLU A 9 4.78 -10.71 43.98
N PHE A 10 5.34 -11.49 43.04
CA PHE A 10 6.69 -12.05 43.21
C PHE A 10 7.60 -12.08 41.97
N TRP A 11 7.09 -11.81 40.77
CA TRP A 11 7.86 -11.95 39.53
C TRP A 11 8.24 -10.64 38.82
N PHE A 12 7.72 -9.49 39.26
CA PHE A 12 7.96 -8.21 38.56
C PHE A 12 9.25 -7.49 39.00
N SER A 13 9.77 -7.78 40.20
CA SER A 13 10.89 -7.03 40.80
C SER A 13 12.29 -7.42 40.32
N MET A 14 12.44 -8.41 39.43
CA MET A 14 13.76 -8.90 39.01
C MET A 14 14.17 -8.47 37.60
N ALA A 15 13.22 -8.06 36.74
CA ALA A 15 13.51 -7.68 35.34
C ALA A 15 14.08 -6.25 35.21
N LEU A 16 13.69 -5.33 36.09
CA LEU A 16 14.14 -3.92 36.07
C LEU A 16 15.57 -3.69 36.57
N GLY A 17 16.24 -4.72 37.11
CA GLY A 17 17.58 -4.59 37.72
C GLY A 17 18.77 -4.58 36.75
N LEU A 18 18.57 -4.89 35.46
CA LEU A 18 19.67 -5.15 34.50
C LEU A 18 19.72 -4.19 33.30
N ALA A 19 18.77 -3.27 33.16
CA ALA A 19 18.64 -2.38 31.99
C ALA A 19 19.34 -1.01 32.13
N MET A 20 20.14 -0.78 33.17
CA MET A 20 20.78 0.51 33.45
C MET A 20 22.24 0.40 33.90
N TYR A 21 23.15 -0.08 33.04
CA TYR A 21 24.58 0.23 33.19
C TYR A 21 25.36 0.16 31.86
N ASN A 22 26.28 1.13 31.69
CA ASN A 22 27.33 1.28 30.67
C ASN A 22 27.01 2.04 29.37
N ILE A 23 27.56 3.26 29.30
CA ILE A 23 28.04 3.93 28.08
C ILE A 23 29.51 4.34 28.38
N MET A 24 30.35 4.48 27.35
CA MET A 24 31.77 4.94 27.36
C MET A 24 32.89 3.90 27.60
N TRP A 25 33.41 3.34 26.49
CA TRP A 25 34.81 3.36 25.99
C TRP A 25 36.03 3.24 26.95
N PRO A 26 37.20 2.67 26.54
CA PRO A 26 37.52 1.95 25.28
C PRO A 26 38.38 0.65 25.42
N THR A 27 38.49 -0.08 24.31
CA THR A 27 39.58 -1.00 23.87
C THR A 27 40.44 -1.80 24.86
N ALA A 28 40.48 -3.12 24.59
CA ALA A 28 41.65 -4.03 24.56
C ALA A 28 41.71 -5.19 25.58
N PHE A 29 41.19 -6.36 25.18
CA PHE A 29 41.93 -7.64 25.24
C PHE A 29 41.27 -8.69 24.33
N PHE A 30 41.93 -9.09 23.22
CA PHE A 30 41.41 -10.12 22.30
C PHE A 30 42.44 -11.25 22.14
N GLN A 31 42.70 -11.96 23.24
CA GLN A 31 43.50 -13.20 23.29
C GLN A 31 43.24 -13.93 24.62
N ASN A 32 43.52 -15.24 24.64
CA ASN A 32 43.40 -16.17 25.78
C ASN A 32 41.99 -16.52 26.27
N THR A 33 41.27 -17.40 25.55
CA THR A 33 40.48 -18.49 26.19
C THR A 33 40.16 -19.72 25.33
N MET A 34 40.82 -19.95 24.18
CA MET A 34 40.89 -21.30 23.61
C MET A 34 42.00 -22.09 24.29
N GLY A 35 41.64 -22.98 25.23
CA GLY A 35 42.62 -23.79 25.97
C GLY A 35 42.17 -24.33 27.33
N ALA A 36 40.89 -24.72 27.49
CA ALA A 36 40.36 -25.17 28.79
C ALA A 36 39.23 -26.22 28.69
N PHE A 37 39.25 -27.12 27.69
CA PHE A 37 38.24 -28.18 27.55
C PHE A 37 38.78 -29.51 27.00
N GLN A 38 39.98 -29.92 27.46
CA GLN A 38 40.58 -31.21 27.07
C GLN A 38 41.39 -31.87 28.21
N SER A 39 40.76 -32.09 29.36
CA SER A 39 41.25 -33.01 30.40
C SER A 39 40.11 -33.43 31.35
N ASN A 40 40.30 -34.57 32.01
CA ASN A 40 39.48 -35.09 33.12
C ASN A 40 38.04 -35.50 32.82
N LEU A 41 37.86 -36.58 32.06
CA LEU A 41 36.70 -37.48 32.25
C LEU A 41 37.05 -38.96 31.96
N THR A 42 38.20 -39.40 32.50
CA THR A 42 38.68 -40.80 32.45
C THR A 42 39.06 -41.31 33.84
N GLU A 43 38.10 -41.34 34.76
CA GLU A 43 38.27 -42.04 36.05
C GLU A 43 36.92 -42.51 36.63
N LEU A 44 36.27 -43.49 35.98
CA LEU A 44 35.22 -44.32 36.58
C LEU A 44 34.90 -45.57 35.72
N LEU A 45 35.74 -46.62 35.85
CA LEU A 45 35.46 -47.97 35.37
C LEU A 45 36.03 -49.02 36.33
N PRO A 46 35.20 -49.93 36.88
CA PRO A 46 35.64 -51.26 37.28
C PRO A 46 35.77 -52.14 36.02
N ARG A 47 36.84 -52.95 35.94
CA ARG A 47 37.08 -53.86 34.81
C ARG A 47 36.25 -55.15 34.93
N ILE A 48 35.93 -55.73 33.77
CA ILE A 48 35.93 -57.17 33.55
C ILE A 48 36.77 -57.37 32.28
N ASP A 49 37.70 -58.33 32.30
CA ASP A 49 38.73 -58.52 31.25
C ASP A 49 38.26 -59.42 30.09
N ASP A 50 39.13 -59.59 29.08
CA ASP A 50 38.87 -60.14 27.73
C ASP A 50 38.57 -61.66 27.62
N ASP A 51 38.30 -62.07 26.37
CA ASP A 51 38.35 -63.43 25.80
C ASP A 51 37.32 -64.49 26.25
N ASP A 52 36.16 -64.50 25.57
CA ASP A 52 35.73 -65.72 24.85
C ASP A 52 34.97 -65.37 23.55
N VAL A 53 34.95 -66.28 22.57
CA VAL A 53 34.72 -65.97 21.15
C VAL A 53 33.41 -66.50 20.59
N GLY A 54 32.44 -65.59 20.44
CA GLY A 54 31.50 -65.56 19.32
C GLY A 54 30.28 -66.49 19.33
N SER A 55 29.50 -66.37 18.25
CA SER A 55 28.16 -66.96 18.03
C SER A 55 27.01 -66.36 18.86
N ALA A 56 25.78 -66.50 18.36
CA ALA A 56 24.51 -66.12 19.00
C ALA A 56 24.20 -64.61 19.19
N PHE A 57 24.27 -63.80 18.13
CA PHE A 57 23.38 -62.62 17.99
C PHE A 57 22.80 -62.51 16.57
N GLN A 58 21.85 -63.40 16.30
CA GLN A 58 20.97 -63.38 15.13
C GLN A 58 19.59 -63.91 15.57
N SER A 59 18.51 -63.31 15.06
CA SER A 59 17.12 -63.35 15.57
C SER A 59 16.78 -62.37 16.72
N ASN A 60 15.50 -61.98 16.78
CA ASN A 60 14.84 -61.12 17.77
C ASN A 60 15.22 -59.62 17.80
N LEU A 61 14.95 -58.93 16.70
CA LEU A 61 14.73 -57.47 16.67
C LEU A 61 13.65 -57.17 15.61
N THR A 62 12.40 -57.54 15.91
CA THR A 62 11.25 -57.46 14.97
C THR A 62 9.91 -57.18 15.66
N GLU A 63 9.90 -57.00 16.98
CA GLU A 63 8.73 -56.55 17.76
C GLU A 63 9.19 -55.51 18.81
N LEU A 64 9.01 -54.23 18.51
CA LEU A 64 8.77 -53.10 19.44
C LEU A 64 8.98 -51.74 18.73
N LEU A 65 8.08 -51.40 17.81
CA LEU A 65 7.76 -50.01 17.48
C LEU A 65 6.24 -49.83 17.60
N PRO A 66 5.73 -48.69 18.12
CA PRO A 66 4.29 -48.49 18.25
C PRO A 66 3.62 -48.42 16.88
N ARG A 67 2.42 -49.00 16.76
CA ARG A 67 1.47 -48.53 15.75
C ARG A 67 0.89 -47.22 16.24
N ILE A 68 0.91 -46.21 15.40
CA ILE A 68 0.07 -45.03 15.51
C ILE A 68 -1.08 -45.28 14.53
N ASP A 69 -2.32 -45.15 14.99
CA ASP A 69 -3.51 -45.29 14.16
C ASP A 69 -3.85 -43.91 13.58
N ASP A 70 -3.54 -43.68 12.30
CA ASP A 70 -3.91 -42.47 11.56
C ASP A 70 -5.38 -42.56 11.09
N ASP A 71 -6.29 -41.93 11.83
CA ASP A 71 -7.75 -42.06 11.60
C ASP A 71 -8.52 -40.73 11.85
N ASP A 72 -7.96 -39.58 11.42
CA ASP A 72 -8.75 -38.34 11.22
C ASP A 72 -8.11 -37.37 10.18
N VAL A 73 -8.45 -37.54 8.90
CA VAL A 73 -8.29 -36.50 7.86
C VAL A 73 -9.58 -36.39 7.07
N GLY A 74 -10.29 -35.27 7.25
CA GLY A 74 -11.57 -35.01 6.60
C GLY A 74 -11.46 -34.91 5.07
N SER A 75 -12.28 -35.69 4.36
CA SER A 75 -12.25 -35.78 2.90
C SER A 75 -12.64 -34.46 2.22
N VAL A 76 -11.67 -33.82 1.55
CA VAL A 76 -11.87 -32.76 0.56
C VAL A 76 -11.55 -33.33 -0.82
N GLY A 77 -12.31 -32.95 -1.86
CA GLY A 77 -12.35 -33.67 -3.14
C GLY A 77 -11.05 -33.64 -3.93
N SER A 78 -10.58 -34.82 -4.36
CA SER A 78 -9.33 -35.02 -5.11
C SER A 78 -9.49 -34.80 -6.62
N GLU A 79 -9.49 -33.53 -7.06
CA GLU A 79 -9.31 -33.19 -8.48
C GLU A 79 -7.84 -33.37 -8.90
N LEU A 80 -7.56 -34.43 -9.67
CA LEU A 80 -6.36 -34.61 -10.53
C LEU A 80 -4.98 -34.21 -9.96
N SER A 81 -4.65 -34.61 -8.73
CA SER A 81 -3.36 -34.29 -8.10
C SER A 81 -2.14 -34.96 -8.75
N VAL A 82 -0.98 -34.32 -8.59
CA VAL A 82 0.33 -34.72 -9.14
C VAL A 82 1.33 -34.98 -8.01
N ILE A 83 2.07 -36.09 -8.08
CA ILE A 83 3.24 -36.40 -7.23
C ILE A 83 4.53 -36.31 -8.07
N VAL A 84 5.59 -35.73 -7.51
CA VAL A 84 6.89 -35.57 -8.17
C VAL A 84 7.89 -36.56 -7.58
N LEU A 85 8.42 -37.44 -8.44
CA LEU A 85 9.31 -38.54 -8.09
C LEU A 85 10.71 -38.23 -8.64
N VAL A 86 11.57 -37.71 -7.78
CA VAL A 86 12.94 -37.31 -8.10
C VAL A 86 13.85 -38.53 -7.97
N LEU A 87 14.35 -39.07 -9.08
CA LEU A 87 15.30 -40.19 -9.05
C LEU A 87 16.70 -39.64 -8.73
N SER A 88 17.18 -39.89 -7.52
CA SER A 88 18.45 -39.39 -7.01
C SER A 88 19.42 -40.53 -6.68
N ALA A 89 20.73 -40.31 -6.69
CA ALA A 89 21.71 -41.29 -6.21
C ALA A 89 22.04 -41.07 -4.72
N ARG A 90 22.35 -42.15 -3.99
CA ARG A 90 22.68 -42.13 -2.54
C ARG A 90 23.54 -40.95 -2.12
N ASN A 91 24.68 -40.77 -2.78
CA ASN A 91 25.69 -39.75 -2.46
C ASN A 91 25.32 -38.31 -2.90
N ASP A 92 24.24 -38.08 -3.64
CA ASP A 92 23.92 -36.77 -4.24
C ASP A 92 23.12 -35.84 -3.30
N VAL A 93 23.52 -35.81 -2.03
CA VAL A 93 22.91 -35.00 -0.94
C VAL A 93 22.82 -33.52 -1.32
N GLU A 94 23.88 -32.94 -1.88
CA GLU A 94 23.94 -31.53 -2.32
C GLU A 94 22.97 -31.21 -3.47
N ARG A 95 22.58 -32.21 -4.29
CA ARG A 95 21.52 -32.03 -5.30
C ARG A 95 20.16 -31.98 -4.64
N ARG A 96 19.85 -32.94 -3.76
CA ARG A 96 18.59 -32.97 -3.00
C ARG A 96 18.41 -31.71 -2.16
N GLN A 97 19.47 -31.27 -1.50
CA GLN A 97 19.46 -30.04 -0.70
C GLN A 97 19.21 -28.79 -1.56
N ALA A 98 19.86 -28.65 -2.72
CA ALA A 98 19.59 -27.53 -3.63
C ALA A 98 18.17 -27.56 -4.21
N ILE A 99 17.55 -28.74 -4.33
CA ILE A 99 16.15 -28.91 -4.75
C ILE A 99 15.20 -28.45 -3.62
N ARG A 100 15.42 -28.89 -2.36
CA ARG A 100 14.70 -28.42 -1.16
C ARG A 100 14.77 -26.90 -0.98
N GLU A 101 15.94 -26.31 -1.21
CA GLU A 101 16.19 -24.87 -1.12
C GLU A 101 15.62 -24.07 -2.29
N THR A 102 15.06 -24.72 -3.32
CA THR A 102 14.53 -24.05 -4.52
C THR A 102 13.14 -24.55 -4.91
N TRP A 103 13.03 -25.44 -5.89
CA TRP A 103 11.75 -25.79 -6.52
C TRP A 103 10.93 -26.85 -5.78
N ALA A 104 11.43 -27.42 -4.69
CA ALA A 104 10.66 -28.23 -3.75
C ALA A 104 10.33 -27.48 -2.44
N LEU A 105 10.73 -26.20 -2.32
CA LEU A 105 10.41 -25.38 -1.16
C LEU A 105 8.88 -25.22 -1.04
N GLU A 106 8.34 -25.40 0.17
CA GLU A 106 6.89 -25.39 0.48
C GLU A 106 6.02 -26.43 -0.28
N HIS A 107 6.63 -27.43 -0.96
CA HIS A 107 5.91 -28.46 -1.71
C HIS A 107 6.06 -29.88 -1.12
N ASP A 108 5.03 -30.34 -0.42
CA ASP A 108 4.96 -31.68 0.20
C ASP A 108 4.83 -32.84 -0.82
N ASN A 109 4.45 -32.52 -2.06
CA ASN A 109 4.30 -33.48 -3.16
C ASN A 109 5.60 -33.73 -3.96
N VAL A 110 6.77 -33.33 -3.45
CA VAL A 110 8.08 -33.66 -4.03
C VAL A 110 8.81 -34.68 -3.17
N VAL A 111 9.24 -35.78 -3.80
CA VAL A 111 9.74 -36.97 -3.10
C VAL A 111 11.01 -37.50 -3.76
N PHE A 112 12.07 -37.69 -2.98
CA PHE A 112 13.33 -38.26 -3.47
C PHE A 112 13.33 -39.79 -3.36
N ILE A 113 13.58 -40.48 -4.47
CA ILE A 113 13.65 -41.95 -4.51
C ILE A 113 15.10 -42.42 -4.66
N VAL A 114 15.57 -43.16 -3.66
CA VAL A 114 16.95 -43.68 -3.56
C VAL A 114 16.90 -45.16 -3.18
N GLY A 115 17.79 -45.99 -3.74
CA GLY A 115 17.85 -47.41 -3.34
C GLY A 115 18.35 -47.57 -1.91
N ASP A 116 17.86 -48.59 -1.16
CA ASP A 116 18.23 -48.85 0.24
C ASP A 116 19.67 -49.38 0.40
N GLN A 117 20.18 -50.13 -0.59
CA GLN A 117 21.47 -50.80 -0.53
C GLN A 117 22.52 -50.15 -1.45
N ALA A 118 23.74 -49.94 -0.95
CA ALA A 118 24.86 -49.49 -1.77
C ALA A 118 25.47 -50.64 -2.61
N CYS A 119 26.04 -50.32 -3.77
CA CYS A 119 26.76 -51.31 -4.58
C CYS A 119 28.09 -51.73 -3.90
N GLY A 120 28.11 -52.94 -3.32
CA GLY A 120 29.27 -53.52 -2.62
C GLY A 120 30.54 -53.79 -3.45
N VAL A 121 30.52 -53.59 -4.77
CA VAL A 121 31.73 -53.65 -5.62
C VAL A 121 32.38 -52.26 -5.69
N PRO A 122 33.66 -52.08 -5.32
CA PRO A 122 34.32 -50.76 -5.39
C PRO A 122 34.43 -50.26 -6.84
N PRO A 123 34.25 -48.96 -7.13
CA PRO A 123 34.14 -48.44 -8.50
C PRO A 123 35.27 -48.86 -9.45
N GLN A 124 36.52 -48.82 -8.97
CA GLN A 124 37.71 -49.22 -9.71
C GLN A 124 37.74 -50.71 -10.09
N PHE A 125 36.99 -51.56 -9.38
CA PHE A 125 36.84 -53.00 -9.65
C PHE A 125 35.54 -53.39 -10.37
N ARG A 126 34.68 -52.44 -10.77
CA ARG A 126 33.49 -52.73 -11.59
C ARG A 126 33.85 -53.04 -13.06
N THR A 127 33.11 -53.91 -13.73
CA THR A 127 33.28 -54.23 -15.17
C THR A 127 33.03 -53.01 -16.05
N THR A 128 32.01 -52.21 -15.71
CA THR A 128 31.77 -50.85 -16.22
C THR A 128 31.45 -49.92 -15.04
N PRO A 129 31.66 -48.59 -15.15
CA PRO A 129 31.35 -47.66 -14.06
C PRO A 129 29.88 -47.76 -13.59
N TRP A 130 28.97 -48.09 -14.50
CA TRP A 130 27.52 -48.08 -14.34
C TRP A 130 26.91 -49.41 -13.86
N SER A 131 27.72 -50.43 -13.56
CA SER A 131 27.26 -51.80 -13.26
C SER A 131 27.83 -52.35 -11.94
N CYS A 132 27.00 -52.95 -11.09
CA CYS A 132 27.45 -53.60 -9.84
C CYS A 132 28.00 -55.03 -10.05
N ILE A 133 28.91 -55.21 -11.01
CA ILE A 133 29.53 -56.50 -11.36
C ILE A 133 31.05 -56.35 -11.32
N THR A 134 31.76 -57.26 -10.65
CA THR A 134 33.22 -57.19 -10.50
C THR A 134 34.00 -57.70 -11.71
N LYS A 135 35.10 -57.03 -12.08
CA LYS A 135 36.09 -57.50 -13.06
C LYS A 135 37.24 -58.26 -12.38
N GLY A 136 36.90 -59.37 -11.72
CA GLY A 136 37.84 -60.25 -11.02
C GLY A 136 37.83 -60.08 -9.49
N SER A 137 38.94 -60.43 -8.85
CA SER A 137 39.08 -60.41 -7.38
C SER A 137 39.42 -59.02 -6.83
N VAL A 138 38.61 -58.52 -5.90
CA VAL A 138 38.90 -57.30 -5.12
C VAL A 138 39.91 -57.62 -4.01
N PRO A 139 41.00 -56.83 -3.83
CA PRO A 139 41.90 -56.99 -2.68
C PRO A 139 41.19 -56.69 -1.35
N ILE A 140 41.50 -57.45 -0.30
CA ILE A 140 40.82 -57.36 1.01
C ILE A 140 40.83 -55.93 1.58
N GLU A 141 41.96 -55.22 1.50
CA GLU A 141 42.04 -53.83 2.01
C GLU A 141 41.23 -52.82 1.18
N GLU A 142 41.05 -53.06 -0.12
CA GLU A 142 40.18 -52.23 -0.97
C GLU A 142 38.70 -52.50 -0.66
N GLN A 143 38.34 -53.76 -0.41
CA GLN A 143 36.99 -54.12 0.02
C GLN A 143 36.67 -53.55 1.40
N LYS A 144 37.61 -53.59 2.36
CA LYS A 144 37.44 -52.97 3.69
C LYS A 144 37.16 -51.47 3.58
N LYS A 145 37.98 -50.73 2.82
CA LYS A 145 37.77 -49.28 2.60
C LYS A 145 36.40 -49.00 1.99
N HIS A 146 36.00 -49.79 0.99
CA HIS A 146 34.71 -49.63 0.33
C HIS A 146 33.53 -49.92 1.28
N ASN A 147 33.62 -50.97 2.09
CA ASN A 147 32.61 -51.28 3.11
C ASN A 147 32.49 -50.18 4.18
N ILE A 148 33.61 -49.55 4.57
CA ILE A 148 33.58 -48.38 5.48
C ILE A 148 32.94 -47.16 4.79
N SER A 149 33.23 -46.93 3.50
CA SER A 149 32.60 -45.86 2.73
C SER A 149 31.09 -46.06 2.59
N ILE A 150 30.64 -47.31 2.42
CA ILE A 150 29.21 -47.67 2.41
C ILE A 150 28.60 -47.37 3.79
N ALA A 151 29.19 -47.86 4.89
CA ALA A 151 28.63 -47.62 6.23
C ALA A 151 28.49 -46.13 6.60
N LEU A 152 29.37 -45.26 6.07
CA LEU A 152 29.26 -43.81 6.21
C LEU A 152 28.16 -43.20 5.31
N GLU A 153 28.03 -43.69 4.07
CA GLU A 153 26.95 -43.30 3.15
C GLU A 153 25.57 -43.71 3.70
N ASP A 154 25.45 -44.95 4.18
CA ASP A 154 24.24 -45.49 4.83
C ASP A 154 23.83 -44.64 6.04
N SER A 155 24.79 -44.30 6.92
CA SER A 155 24.54 -43.49 8.11
C SER A 155 24.13 -42.05 7.79
N ALA A 156 24.64 -41.45 6.71
CA ALA A 156 24.25 -40.11 6.28
C ALA A 156 22.85 -40.13 5.63
N LEU A 157 22.56 -41.15 4.83
CA LEU A 157 21.29 -41.29 4.11
C LEU A 157 20.10 -41.58 5.04
N ILE A 158 20.33 -42.31 6.15
CA ILE A 158 19.33 -42.49 7.21
C ILE A 158 19.06 -41.15 7.92
N ALA A 159 20.11 -40.43 8.33
CA ALA A 159 19.95 -39.13 9.00
C ALA A 159 19.20 -38.11 8.12
N GLU A 160 19.47 -38.07 6.82
CA GLU A 160 18.76 -37.21 5.87
C GLU A 160 17.26 -37.56 5.76
N ALA A 161 16.90 -38.85 5.80
CA ALA A 161 15.51 -39.30 5.76
C ALA A 161 14.76 -39.00 7.07
N ASP A 162 15.44 -39.16 8.20
CA ASP A 162 14.94 -38.81 9.54
C ASP A 162 14.80 -37.28 9.72
N GLU A 163 15.61 -36.46 9.05
CA GLU A 163 15.58 -34.99 9.15
C GLU A 163 14.52 -34.34 8.24
N HIS A 164 14.42 -34.75 6.97
CA HIS A 164 13.58 -34.06 5.99
C HIS A 164 12.26 -34.77 5.64
N HIS A 165 12.14 -36.07 5.94
CA HIS A 165 10.98 -36.93 5.64
C HIS A 165 10.57 -37.05 4.16
N ASP A 166 11.16 -36.29 3.23
CA ASP A 166 10.92 -36.33 1.77
C ASP A 166 11.66 -37.48 1.03
N LEU A 167 12.70 -38.03 1.66
CA LEU A 167 13.55 -39.08 1.11
C LEU A 167 12.98 -40.47 1.42
N LYS A 168 12.74 -41.27 0.36
CA LYS A 168 12.19 -42.63 0.46
C LYS A 168 13.22 -43.65 -0.04
N LEU A 169 13.57 -44.57 0.86
CA LEU A 169 14.50 -45.65 0.61
C LEU A 169 13.75 -46.88 0.08
N VAL A 170 14.01 -47.27 -1.16
CA VAL A 170 13.33 -48.38 -1.85
C VAL A 170 14.23 -49.62 -1.96
N GLN A 171 13.67 -50.82 -1.82
CA GLN A 171 14.44 -52.06 -1.64
C GLN A 171 15.18 -52.51 -2.92
N MET A 172 16.39 -52.01 -3.14
CA MET A 172 17.26 -52.34 -4.25
C MET A 172 18.71 -51.86 -4.04
N ILE A 173 19.65 -52.59 -4.65
CA ILE A 173 21.04 -52.13 -4.80
C ILE A 173 21.07 -50.97 -5.79
N ASP A 174 21.50 -49.79 -5.33
CA ASP A 174 21.55 -48.58 -6.13
C ASP A 174 22.80 -48.55 -7.04
N PHE A 175 22.56 -48.56 -8.35
CA PHE A 175 23.55 -48.33 -9.39
C PHE A 175 22.84 -47.98 -10.71
N TYR A 176 23.54 -47.30 -11.61
CA TYR A 176 22.97 -46.75 -12.85
C TYR A 176 22.19 -47.77 -13.71
N ARG A 177 22.69 -49.00 -13.86
CA ARG A 177 21.98 -50.07 -14.61
C ARG A 177 20.74 -50.65 -13.90
N ALA A 178 20.46 -50.27 -12.66
CA ALA A 178 19.25 -50.63 -11.92
C ALA A 178 18.19 -49.51 -11.91
N LEU A 179 18.39 -48.40 -12.63
CA LEU A 179 17.37 -47.34 -12.78
C LEU A 179 15.98 -47.86 -13.24
N PRO A 180 15.85 -48.86 -14.13
CA PRO A 180 14.53 -49.44 -14.44
C PRO A 180 13.81 -50.00 -13.21
N ARG A 181 14.56 -50.60 -12.27
CA ARG A 181 14.00 -51.03 -10.99
C ARG A 181 13.63 -49.84 -10.13
N LYS A 182 14.52 -48.83 -10.02
CA LYS A 182 14.22 -47.61 -9.25
C LYS A 182 12.93 -46.93 -9.72
N LEU A 183 12.67 -46.87 -11.03
CA LEU A 183 11.40 -46.34 -11.56
C LEU A 183 10.19 -47.20 -11.19
N LYS A 184 10.31 -48.54 -11.23
CA LYS A 184 9.24 -49.45 -10.74
C LYS A 184 8.99 -49.28 -9.24
N GLU A 185 10.02 -49.15 -8.43
CA GLU A 185 9.85 -48.95 -6.99
C GLU A 185 9.32 -47.55 -6.66
N ALA A 186 9.72 -46.51 -7.40
CA ALA A 186 9.16 -45.16 -7.30
C ALA A 186 7.65 -45.15 -7.56
N TYR A 187 7.22 -45.80 -8.66
CA TYR A 187 5.80 -45.96 -8.98
C TYR A 187 5.07 -46.83 -7.95
N ARG A 188 5.68 -47.91 -7.44
CA ARG A 188 5.07 -48.74 -6.38
C ARG A 188 4.83 -47.90 -5.12
N TRP A 189 5.86 -47.20 -4.64
CA TRP A 189 5.75 -46.33 -3.49
C TRP A 189 4.64 -45.28 -3.69
N ALA A 190 4.61 -44.59 -4.84
CA ALA A 190 3.60 -43.58 -5.15
C ALA A 190 2.17 -44.14 -5.24
N LEU A 191 1.99 -45.38 -5.71
CA LEU A 191 0.69 -46.06 -5.74
C LEU A 191 0.22 -46.49 -4.35
N ASP A 192 1.14 -46.97 -3.52
CA ASP A 192 0.85 -47.54 -2.20
C ASP A 192 0.63 -46.44 -1.12
N HIS A 193 1.14 -45.22 -1.32
CA HIS A 193 1.13 -44.13 -0.32
C HIS A 193 0.42 -42.84 -0.75
N THR A 194 -0.03 -42.71 -2.01
CA THR A 194 -0.70 -41.49 -2.50
C THR A 194 -1.87 -41.82 -3.41
N ASP A 195 -2.89 -40.97 -3.44
CA ASP A 195 -3.99 -41.03 -4.42
C ASP A 195 -3.72 -40.25 -5.72
N ALA A 196 -2.48 -39.79 -5.93
CA ALA A 196 -2.12 -38.99 -7.10
C ALA A 196 -2.49 -39.68 -8.42
N HIS A 197 -3.21 -38.96 -9.30
CA HIS A 197 -3.57 -39.45 -10.64
C HIS A 197 -2.43 -39.30 -11.64
N TRP A 198 -1.52 -38.36 -11.39
CA TRP A 198 -0.37 -38.06 -12.25
C TRP A 198 0.94 -38.18 -11.48
N MET A 199 1.96 -38.74 -12.13
CA MET A 199 3.29 -38.96 -11.55
C MET A 199 4.35 -38.37 -12.48
N LEU A 200 5.10 -37.36 -12.01
CA LEU A 200 6.23 -36.78 -12.74
C LEU A 200 7.52 -37.52 -12.35
N LYS A 201 8.13 -38.23 -13.30
CA LYS A 201 9.53 -38.68 -13.19
C LYS A 201 10.44 -37.52 -13.55
N ILE A 202 11.37 -37.18 -12.66
CA ILE A 202 12.40 -36.17 -12.88
C ILE A 202 13.75 -36.65 -12.32
N ASP A 203 14.85 -36.16 -12.88
CA ASP A 203 16.22 -36.49 -12.47
C ASP A 203 16.75 -35.40 -11.50
N ASP A 204 17.71 -35.72 -10.63
CA ASP A 204 18.25 -34.76 -9.65
C ASP A 204 19.26 -33.74 -10.23
N ASP A 205 19.40 -33.65 -11.56
CA ASP A 205 20.08 -32.57 -12.29
C ASP A 205 19.11 -31.72 -13.15
N ALA A 206 17.87 -31.61 -12.70
CA ALA A 206 16.77 -30.92 -13.37
C ALA A 206 16.06 -29.90 -12.46
N VAL A 207 15.18 -29.12 -13.05
CA VAL A 207 14.30 -28.13 -12.41
C VAL A 207 12.86 -28.36 -12.86
N ALA A 208 11.94 -28.34 -11.90
CA ALA A 208 10.50 -28.26 -12.15
C ALA A 208 9.94 -26.89 -11.69
N ARG A 209 8.78 -26.50 -12.20
CA ARG A 209 7.93 -25.44 -11.65
C ARG A 209 6.69 -26.10 -11.06
N VAL A 210 6.75 -26.53 -9.80
CA VAL A 210 5.77 -27.45 -9.20
C VAL A 210 4.35 -26.86 -9.19
N ASP A 211 4.20 -25.57 -8.86
CA ASP A 211 2.94 -24.82 -9.01
C ASP A 211 2.28 -24.97 -10.38
N GLN A 212 3.07 -25.02 -11.45
CA GLN A 212 2.60 -25.00 -12.83
C GLN A 212 2.27 -26.40 -13.39
N LEU A 213 2.48 -27.47 -12.62
CA LEU A 213 2.19 -28.84 -13.07
C LEU A 213 0.70 -29.06 -13.42
N HIS A 214 -0.20 -28.20 -12.93
CA HIS A 214 -1.61 -28.18 -13.30
C HIS A 214 -1.87 -27.78 -14.78
N GLU A 215 -0.90 -27.16 -15.49
CA GLU A 215 -0.96 -26.99 -16.96
C GLU A 215 -0.62 -28.28 -17.74
N LEU A 216 -0.05 -29.27 -17.05
CA LEU A 216 0.44 -30.51 -17.66
C LEU A 216 -0.54 -31.69 -17.55
N ILE A 217 -1.46 -31.64 -16.59
CA ILE A 217 -2.53 -32.64 -16.43
C ILE A 217 -3.61 -32.49 -17.52
N THR A 218 -4.30 -33.59 -17.84
CA THR A 218 -5.50 -33.61 -18.69
C THR A 218 -6.42 -34.75 -18.25
N ASP A 219 -7.72 -34.66 -18.51
CA ASP A 219 -8.63 -35.80 -18.37
C ASP A 219 -8.15 -37.03 -19.17
N GLY A 220 -8.30 -38.20 -18.55
CA GLY A 220 -8.08 -39.51 -19.17
C GLY A 220 -7.03 -40.38 -18.46
N ASP A 221 -6.81 -41.55 -19.07
CA ASP A 221 -5.95 -42.62 -18.59
C ASP A 221 -5.04 -43.14 -19.71
N MET A 222 -4.05 -43.98 -19.34
CA MET A 222 -3.02 -44.51 -20.23
C MET A 222 -2.26 -43.41 -20.98
N VAL A 223 -1.94 -42.28 -20.31
CA VAL A 223 -1.26 -41.13 -20.92
C VAL A 223 0.20 -41.05 -20.47
N VAL A 224 1.09 -40.74 -21.41
CA VAL A 224 2.49 -40.36 -21.14
C VAL A 224 2.77 -39.04 -21.84
N ARG A 225 3.23 -38.01 -21.11
CA ARG A 225 3.48 -36.64 -21.59
C ARG A 225 4.93 -36.21 -21.33
N GLY A 226 5.56 -35.61 -22.33
CA GLY A 226 6.94 -35.11 -22.26
C GLY A 226 7.65 -35.18 -23.61
N PHE A 227 8.99 -35.24 -23.61
CA PHE A 227 9.76 -35.33 -24.86
C PHE A 227 9.73 -36.74 -25.47
N ILE A 228 8.66 -37.07 -26.20
CA ILE A 228 8.48 -38.41 -26.78
C ILE A 228 9.42 -38.69 -27.96
N ARG A 229 10.20 -39.78 -27.86
CA ARG A 229 11.07 -40.37 -28.88
C ARG A 229 10.35 -41.46 -29.67
N ARG A 230 10.65 -41.57 -30.98
CA ARG A 230 10.06 -42.54 -31.90
C ARG A 230 11.11 -42.99 -32.93
N ASN A 231 11.11 -44.28 -33.29
CA ASN A 231 12.04 -44.88 -34.25
C ASN A 231 13.54 -44.71 -33.89
N ASN A 232 13.86 -44.55 -32.60
CA ASN A 232 15.24 -44.43 -32.12
C ASN A 232 16.01 -45.73 -32.35
N LYS A 233 17.23 -45.62 -32.89
CA LYS A 233 18.13 -46.77 -33.05
C LYS A 233 18.68 -47.24 -31.70
N VAL A 234 18.76 -48.56 -31.53
CA VAL A 234 19.34 -49.20 -30.33
C VAL A 234 20.86 -49.06 -30.34
N PRO A 235 21.49 -48.40 -29.35
CA PRO A 235 22.96 -48.33 -29.26
C PRO A 235 23.53 -49.67 -28.82
N ARG A 236 24.68 -50.06 -29.37
CA ARG A 236 25.33 -51.36 -29.10
C ARG A 236 26.73 -51.22 -28.49
N SER A 237 27.08 -50.03 -28.02
CA SER A 237 28.38 -49.70 -27.41
C SER A 237 28.30 -48.45 -26.51
N GLY A 238 29.20 -48.35 -25.53
CA GLY A 238 29.25 -47.22 -24.57
C GLY A 238 28.27 -47.34 -23.41
N LYS A 239 28.07 -46.24 -22.66
CA LYS A 239 27.10 -46.13 -21.53
C LYS A 239 25.73 -46.70 -21.90
N TRP A 240 25.25 -46.27 -23.07
CA TRP A 240 23.91 -46.54 -23.61
C TRP A 240 23.79 -47.88 -24.38
N ALA A 241 24.74 -48.80 -24.24
CA ALA A 241 24.69 -50.10 -24.92
C ALA A 241 23.55 -50.99 -24.39
N GLU A 242 22.59 -51.35 -25.25
CA GLU A 242 21.52 -52.28 -24.88
C GLU A 242 22.00 -53.72 -24.77
N ASP A 243 21.33 -54.52 -23.94
CA ASP A 243 21.60 -55.94 -23.81
C ASP A 243 21.53 -56.66 -25.18
N PRO A 244 22.48 -57.57 -25.49
CA PRO A 244 22.47 -58.33 -26.74
C PRO A 244 21.20 -59.16 -26.99
N THR A 245 20.43 -59.51 -25.94
CA THR A 245 19.14 -60.22 -26.06
C THR A 245 18.02 -59.36 -26.62
N PHE A 246 18.09 -58.03 -26.55
CA PHE A 246 17.15 -57.15 -27.24
C PHE A 246 17.46 -57.18 -28.75
N ILE A 247 16.76 -58.00 -29.53
CA ILE A 247 17.12 -58.30 -30.93
C ILE A 247 16.85 -57.11 -31.89
N SER A 248 15.86 -56.26 -31.60
CA SER A 248 15.46 -55.17 -32.50
C SER A 248 16.59 -54.16 -32.73
N SER A 249 16.65 -53.57 -33.93
CA SER A 249 17.54 -52.45 -34.25
C SER A 249 16.95 -51.09 -33.86
N ILE A 250 15.66 -51.05 -33.50
CA ILE A 250 14.87 -49.85 -33.19
C ILE A 250 14.09 -50.08 -31.88
N TYR A 251 14.11 -49.10 -30.98
CA TYR A 251 13.26 -49.11 -29.78
C TYR A 251 11.80 -48.75 -30.11
N PRO A 252 10.83 -49.21 -29.31
CA PRO A 252 9.46 -48.68 -29.28
C PRO A 252 9.40 -47.17 -28.99
N THR A 253 8.18 -46.63 -28.94
CA THR A 253 7.97 -45.24 -28.50
C THR A 253 8.28 -45.13 -27.00
N PHE A 254 9.01 -44.09 -26.58
CA PHE A 254 9.33 -43.83 -25.17
C PHE A 254 9.41 -42.32 -24.88
N ALA A 255 9.31 -41.93 -23.61
CA ALA A 255 9.55 -40.55 -23.17
C ALA A 255 11.01 -40.38 -22.75
N ASN A 256 11.67 -39.30 -23.17
CA ASN A 256 13.07 -39.04 -22.86
C ASN A 256 13.20 -38.36 -21.48
N GLY A 257 13.71 -39.06 -20.48
CA GLY A 257 13.76 -38.62 -19.08
C GLY A 257 14.76 -37.51 -18.78
N ALA A 258 15.70 -37.26 -19.69
CA ALA A 258 16.56 -36.05 -19.68
C ALA A 258 15.77 -34.72 -19.83
N GLN A 259 14.46 -34.77 -20.01
CA GLN A 259 13.54 -33.62 -19.92
C GLN A 259 12.53 -33.77 -18.76
N GLY A 260 12.56 -34.87 -17.99
CA GLY A 260 11.45 -35.37 -17.19
C GLY A 260 10.28 -35.90 -18.04
N HIS A 261 9.37 -36.65 -17.42
CA HIS A 261 8.12 -37.09 -18.06
C HIS A 261 6.99 -37.37 -17.06
N LEU A 262 5.75 -37.09 -17.47
CA LEU A 262 4.53 -37.37 -16.72
C LEU A 262 3.87 -38.67 -17.21
N VAL A 263 3.37 -39.47 -16.27
CA VAL A 263 2.50 -40.64 -16.55
C VAL A 263 1.22 -40.58 -15.71
N THR A 264 0.12 -41.17 -16.20
CA THR A 264 -1.08 -41.40 -15.37
C THR A 264 -0.91 -42.61 -14.44
N ARG A 265 -1.67 -42.64 -13.34
CA ARG A 265 -1.70 -43.72 -12.33
C ARG A 265 -1.89 -45.11 -12.97
N SER A 266 -2.73 -45.20 -14.01
CA SER A 266 -2.94 -46.41 -14.82
C SER A 266 -1.69 -46.92 -15.57
N VAL A 267 -0.81 -46.03 -16.03
CA VAL A 267 0.48 -46.40 -16.65
C VAL A 267 1.43 -46.92 -15.57
N ALA A 268 1.52 -46.22 -14.44
CA ALA A 268 2.34 -46.63 -13.30
C ALA A 268 1.93 -48.02 -12.77
N GLN A 269 0.63 -48.28 -12.60
CA GLN A 269 0.09 -49.59 -12.21
C GLN A 269 0.52 -50.70 -13.17
N ALA A 270 0.39 -50.50 -14.48
CA ALA A 270 0.81 -51.48 -15.47
C ALA A 270 2.32 -51.76 -15.42
N VAL A 271 3.15 -50.71 -15.25
CA VAL A 271 4.61 -50.83 -15.14
C VAL A 271 5.02 -51.61 -13.87
N VAL A 272 4.37 -51.35 -12.74
CA VAL A 272 4.62 -52.05 -11.46
C VAL A 272 4.19 -53.51 -11.50
N GLN A 273 3.16 -53.84 -12.27
CA GLN A 273 2.71 -55.22 -12.52
C GLN A 273 3.56 -55.97 -13.57
N HIS A 274 4.41 -55.27 -14.33
CA HIS A 274 5.14 -55.88 -15.44
C HIS A 274 6.41 -56.62 -15.01
N ASN A 275 6.35 -57.95 -14.97
CA ASN A 275 7.48 -58.84 -14.63
C ASN A 275 8.51 -59.04 -15.78
N GLY A 276 8.56 -58.12 -16.76
CA GLY A 276 9.57 -58.14 -17.83
C GLY A 276 10.95 -57.64 -17.41
N TYR A 277 11.92 -57.81 -18.32
CA TYR A 277 13.35 -57.56 -18.13
C TYR A 277 13.69 -56.08 -17.86
N GLU A 278 14.83 -55.81 -17.23
CA GLU A 278 15.34 -54.47 -16.93
C GLU A 278 16.36 -54.05 -18.00
N TYR A 279 15.93 -53.19 -18.94
CA TYR A 279 16.72 -52.79 -20.10
C TYR A 279 17.73 -51.68 -19.75
N GLN A 280 18.48 -51.17 -20.74
CA GLN A 280 19.63 -50.30 -20.51
C GLN A 280 19.36 -49.08 -19.61
N GLY A 281 18.16 -48.50 -19.68
CA GLY A 281 17.70 -47.38 -18.88
C GLY A 281 16.19 -47.41 -18.67
N GLU A 282 15.72 -46.69 -17.66
CA GLU A 282 14.35 -46.67 -17.17
C GLU A 282 13.34 -46.11 -18.18
N ASP A 283 13.70 -45.02 -18.86
CA ASP A 283 12.89 -44.40 -19.93
C ASP A 283 12.61 -45.37 -21.08
N VAL A 284 13.65 -46.08 -21.51
CA VAL A 284 13.61 -47.07 -22.59
C VAL A 284 12.83 -48.29 -22.13
N SER A 285 13.04 -48.72 -20.88
CA SER A 285 12.31 -49.82 -20.26
C SER A 285 10.81 -49.54 -20.19
N LEU A 286 10.40 -48.33 -19.78
CA LEU A 286 9.01 -47.87 -19.78
C LEU A 286 8.38 -48.04 -21.18
N GLY A 287 9.06 -47.55 -22.23
CA GLY A 287 8.57 -47.70 -23.61
C GLY A 287 8.51 -49.14 -24.11
N ILE A 288 9.46 -49.99 -23.71
CA ILE A 288 9.46 -51.42 -24.05
C ILE A 288 8.32 -52.16 -23.32
N TRP A 289 8.20 -52.02 -22.00
CA TRP A 289 7.17 -52.69 -21.21
C TRP A 289 5.75 -52.34 -21.66
N LEU A 290 5.47 -51.07 -21.93
CA LEU A 290 4.17 -50.63 -22.44
C LEU A 290 3.86 -51.17 -23.85
N HIS A 291 4.89 -51.41 -24.66
CA HIS A 291 4.76 -52.07 -25.96
C HIS A 291 4.57 -53.58 -25.85
N GLU A 292 5.31 -54.27 -24.97
CA GLU A 292 5.19 -55.71 -24.70
C GLU A 292 3.80 -56.06 -24.15
N MET A 293 3.26 -55.24 -23.23
CA MET A 293 1.89 -55.36 -22.73
C MET A 293 0.82 -54.94 -23.75
N SER A 294 1.20 -54.42 -24.93
CA SER A 294 0.29 -54.00 -26.02
C SER A 294 -0.77 -52.98 -25.58
N LEU A 295 -0.43 -52.06 -24.67
CA LEU A 295 -1.38 -51.12 -24.06
C LEU A 295 -1.71 -49.92 -24.98
N PRO A 296 -2.94 -49.37 -24.90
CA PRO A 296 -3.40 -48.27 -25.77
C PRO A 296 -2.89 -46.90 -25.31
N VAL A 297 -1.56 -46.74 -25.20
CA VAL A 297 -0.93 -45.57 -24.57
C VAL A 297 -1.00 -44.31 -25.47
N LYS A 298 -1.53 -43.23 -24.92
CA LYS A 298 -1.60 -41.88 -25.51
C LYS A 298 -0.27 -41.13 -25.27
N TRP A 299 0.61 -41.18 -26.26
CA TRP A 299 1.94 -40.56 -26.24
C TRP A 299 1.92 -39.07 -26.64
N VAL A 300 1.78 -38.17 -25.67
CA VAL A 300 1.73 -36.71 -25.85
C VAL A 300 3.15 -36.14 -25.94
N HIS A 301 3.57 -35.76 -27.14
CA HIS A 301 4.85 -35.05 -27.36
C HIS A 301 4.68 -33.57 -27.05
N ASP A 302 5.37 -33.11 -26.02
CA ASP A 302 5.30 -31.73 -25.52
C ASP A 302 6.70 -31.11 -25.54
N THR A 303 6.85 -30.03 -26.30
CA THR A 303 8.04 -29.17 -26.34
C THR A 303 7.70 -27.70 -26.08
N LYS A 304 6.49 -27.41 -25.56
CA LYS A 304 6.13 -26.08 -25.05
C LYS A 304 6.63 -25.94 -23.61
N HIS A 305 6.52 -27.02 -22.82
CA HIS A 305 6.77 -26.99 -21.38
C HIS A 305 7.97 -27.84 -20.92
N PHE A 306 8.52 -28.70 -21.80
CA PHE A 306 9.61 -29.63 -21.48
C PHE A 306 10.86 -29.29 -22.32
N ALA A 307 12.01 -29.15 -21.68
CA ALA A 307 13.29 -28.83 -22.33
C ALA A 307 14.50 -29.51 -21.67
N SER A 308 15.65 -29.49 -22.34
CA SER A 308 16.93 -29.96 -21.77
C SER A 308 18.14 -29.12 -22.22
N HIS A 309 18.01 -27.81 -22.17
CA HIS A 309 19.08 -26.88 -22.55
C HIS A 309 19.64 -26.07 -21.36
N GLY A 310 19.37 -26.50 -20.12
CA GLY A 310 19.87 -25.89 -18.87
C GLY A 310 19.38 -24.47 -18.56
N ASP A 311 18.87 -23.75 -19.56
CA ASP A 311 18.20 -22.46 -19.40
C ASP A 311 16.80 -22.63 -18.81
N CYS A 312 16.69 -22.28 -17.53
CA CYS A 312 15.51 -22.32 -16.69
C CYS A 312 14.72 -21.00 -16.65
N HIS A 313 15.27 -19.91 -17.19
CA HIS A 313 14.65 -18.57 -17.11
C HIS A 313 13.45 -18.41 -18.03
N GLN A 314 13.28 -19.29 -19.02
CA GLN A 314 12.12 -19.32 -19.90
C GLN A 314 10.85 -19.76 -19.15
N GLN A 315 10.02 -18.80 -18.73
CA GLN A 315 8.82 -19.03 -17.90
C GLN A 315 7.80 -20.01 -18.47
N GLN A 316 7.74 -20.23 -19.80
CA GLN A 316 6.84 -21.22 -20.40
C GLN A 316 7.28 -22.67 -20.18
N LEU A 317 8.51 -22.90 -19.70
CA LEU A 317 9.07 -24.22 -19.41
C LEU A 317 8.77 -24.60 -17.95
N ILE A 318 8.04 -25.70 -17.78
CA ILE A 318 7.61 -26.24 -16.50
C ILE A 318 8.56 -27.34 -16.03
N VAL A 319 9.26 -28.04 -16.95
CA VAL A 319 10.31 -29.01 -16.61
C VAL A 319 11.52 -28.81 -17.52
N ILE A 320 12.68 -28.52 -16.91
CA ILE A 320 13.96 -28.28 -17.59
C ILE A 320 14.98 -29.27 -17.03
N GLY A 321 15.45 -30.22 -17.83
CA GLY A 321 16.35 -31.29 -17.36
C GLY A 321 17.78 -31.27 -17.93
N HIS A 322 18.62 -32.14 -17.35
CA HIS A 322 19.98 -32.49 -17.76
C HIS A 322 21.06 -31.41 -17.50
N ASP A 323 22.15 -31.82 -16.84
CA ASP A 323 23.34 -31.03 -16.51
C ASP A 323 23.10 -29.77 -15.63
N ILE A 324 21.94 -29.59 -15.00
CA ILE A 324 21.71 -28.46 -14.08
C ILE A 324 22.42 -28.73 -12.74
N THR A 325 23.52 -28.02 -12.51
CA THR A 325 24.28 -28.13 -11.24
C THR A 325 23.50 -27.54 -10.05
N PRO A 326 23.75 -27.98 -8.80
CA PRO A 326 23.18 -27.39 -7.58
C PRO A 326 23.33 -25.86 -7.48
N LYS A 327 24.46 -25.32 -7.96
CA LYS A 327 24.66 -23.87 -8.08
C LYS A 327 23.72 -23.25 -9.13
N LYS A 328 23.57 -23.88 -10.30
CA LYS A 328 22.68 -23.39 -11.35
C LYS A 328 21.20 -23.50 -10.95
N MET A 329 20.81 -24.51 -10.16
CA MET A 329 19.46 -24.61 -9.58
C MET A 329 19.16 -23.39 -8.70
N ARG A 330 20.05 -23.05 -7.76
CA ARG A 330 19.90 -21.83 -6.93
C ARG A 330 19.86 -20.55 -7.79
N GLU A 331 20.65 -20.49 -8.87
CA GLU A 331 20.58 -19.40 -9.87
C GLU A 331 19.32 -19.41 -10.76
N CYS A 332 18.45 -20.41 -10.69
CA CYS A 332 17.13 -20.41 -11.34
C CYS A 332 16.04 -19.78 -10.46
N PHE A 333 16.34 -19.53 -9.18
CA PHE A 333 15.38 -19.11 -8.15
C PHE A 333 15.97 -18.05 -7.22
N HIS A 334 16.75 -17.11 -7.76
CA HIS A 334 17.34 -15.99 -7.02
C HIS A 334 16.30 -15.18 -6.27
N VAL A 335 16.62 -14.74 -5.05
CA VAL A 335 15.63 -14.10 -4.18
C VAL A 335 15.70 -12.57 -4.28
N LEU A 336 14.56 -11.96 -4.59
CA LEU A 336 14.35 -10.53 -4.55
C LEU A 336 13.69 -10.16 -3.22
N HIS A 337 14.50 -9.63 -2.31
CA HIS A 337 14.07 -9.18 -1.00
C HIS A 337 13.52 -7.76 -1.07
N HIS A 338 12.53 -7.44 -0.25
CA HIS A 338 12.10 -6.06 -0.03
C HIS A 338 11.53 -5.85 1.38
N THR A 339 11.99 -4.79 2.06
CA THR A 339 11.56 -4.45 3.42
C THR A 339 10.52 -3.33 3.39
N MET A 340 9.28 -3.63 3.77
CA MET A 340 8.16 -2.68 3.72
C MET A 340 8.32 -1.50 4.68
N ILE A 341 8.10 -0.28 4.18
CA ILE A 341 8.07 0.93 4.99
C ILE A 341 6.79 1.77 4.77
N GLY A 342 6.41 2.53 5.81
CA GLY A 342 5.26 3.45 5.77
C GLY A 342 3.89 2.78 5.98
N ARG A 343 2.82 3.50 5.60
CA ARG A 343 1.41 3.10 5.79
C ARG A 343 0.85 2.35 4.57
N LEU A 344 -0.23 1.61 4.78
CA LEU A 344 -1.02 0.81 3.81
C LEU A 344 -0.83 1.16 2.31
N GLY A 345 -1.18 2.35 1.85
CA GLY A 345 -1.07 2.74 0.44
C GLY A 345 0.36 2.73 -0.12
N ASN A 346 1.37 3.01 0.71
CA ASN A 346 2.78 2.87 0.32
C ASN A 346 3.18 1.38 0.28
N GLN A 347 2.73 0.59 1.26
CA GLN A 347 3.02 -0.85 1.34
C GLN A 347 2.45 -1.62 0.14
N LEU A 348 1.25 -1.25 -0.33
CA LEU A 348 0.64 -1.82 -1.52
C LEU A 348 1.43 -1.52 -2.80
N PHE A 349 1.94 -0.29 -2.96
CA PHE A 349 2.87 0.06 -4.05
C PHE A 349 4.14 -0.79 -3.98
N GLN A 350 4.79 -0.82 -2.83
CA GLN A 350 6.00 -1.61 -2.57
C GLN A 350 5.80 -3.10 -2.93
N TRP A 351 4.72 -3.72 -2.46
CA TRP A 351 4.38 -5.10 -2.78
C TRP A 351 4.15 -5.31 -4.28
N ALA A 352 3.19 -4.59 -4.88
CA ALA A 352 2.78 -4.80 -6.27
C ALA A 352 3.92 -4.53 -7.27
N SER A 353 4.77 -3.54 -6.97
CA SER A 353 5.98 -3.26 -7.74
C SER A 353 7.04 -4.33 -7.55
N THR A 354 7.32 -4.79 -6.32
CA THR A 354 8.34 -5.83 -6.09
C THR A 354 7.93 -7.16 -6.75
N VAL A 355 6.65 -7.55 -6.68
CA VAL A 355 6.10 -8.71 -7.44
C VAL A 355 6.42 -8.57 -8.94
N GLY A 356 6.06 -7.44 -9.55
CA GLY A 356 6.25 -7.25 -10.99
C GLY A 356 7.69 -6.97 -11.42
N ILE A 357 8.58 -6.54 -10.52
CA ILE A 357 10.03 -6.47 -10.77
C ILE A 357 10.66 -7.87 -10.67
N ALA A 358 10.23 -8.70 -9.71
CA ALA A 358 10.67 -10.08 -9.56
C ALA A 358 10.33 -10.90 -10.82
N GLU A 359 9.08 -10.82 -11.29
CA GLU A 359 8.60 -11.51 -12.49
C GLU A 359 9.26 -11.05 -13.80
N ARG A 360 9.83 -9.84 -13.84
CA ARG A 360 10.61 -9.32 -14.99
C ARG A 360 12.10 -9.67 -14.92
N ASN A 361 12.58 -10.21 -13.80
CA ASN A 361 13.97 -10.63 -13.61
C ASN A 361 14.11 -12.14 -13.30
N ASP A 362 13.01 -12.90 -13.41
CA ASP A 362 12.93 -14.34 -13.06
C ASP A 362 13.41 -14.65 -11.63
N MET A 363 13.01 -13.81 -10.67
CA MET A 363 13.38 -13.92 -9.25
C MET A 363 12.20 -14.40 -8.39
N THR A 364 12.51 -15.16 -7.34
CA THR A 364 11.60 -15.52 -6.24
C THR A 364 11.38 -14.30 -5.34
N LEU A 365 10.16 -14.06 -4.86
CA LEU A 365 9.83 -12.90 -4.03
C LEU A 365 10.00 -13.18 -2.53
N CYS A 366 10.62 -12.27 -1.79
CA CYS A 366 10.72 -12.32 -0.32
C CYS A 366 10.40 -10.94 0.29
N ILE A 367 9.28 -10.85 1.00
CA ILE A 367 8.80 -9.58 1.60
C ILE A 367 8.98 -9.60 3.11
N HIS A 368 9.53 -8.54 3.67
CA HIS A 368 9.70 -8.36 5.12
C HIS A 368 8.81 -7.24 5.66
N GLY A 369 8.15 -7.51 6.79
CA GLY A 369 7.29 -6.57 7.48
C GLY A 369 6.03 -6.18 6.69
N GLY A 370 5.39 -5.12 7.17
CA GLY A 370 4.11 -4.63 6.66
C GLY A 370 2.91 -5.40 7.23
N ASP A 371 1.72 -4.83 7.05
CA ASP A 371 0.45 -5.34 7.57
C ASP A 371 -0.53 -5.80 6.47
N ILE A 372 -0.17 -5.68 5.18
CA ILE A 372 -1.08 -6.02 4.08
C ILE A 372 -1.55 -7.49 4.11
N HIS A 373 -0.71 -8.42 4.58
CA HIS A 373 -1.05 -9.85 4.73
C HIS A 373 -2.18 -10.07 5.74
N SER A 374 -2.41 -9.14 6.68
CA SER A 374 -3.54 -9.20 7.62
C SER A 374 -4.86 -8.88 6.92
N PHE A 375 -4.85 -8.03 5.90
CA PHE A 375 -6.07 -7.46 5.29
C PHE A 375 -6.43 -8.02 3.90
N PHE A 376 -5.44 -8.50 3.16
CA PHE A 376 -5.60 -8.97 1.79
C PHE A 376 -5.26 -10.45 1.64
N ASP A 377 -5.96 -11.11 0.73
CA ASP A 377 -5.64 -12.43 0.22
C ASP A 377 -4.78 -12.33 -1.04
N GLY A 378 -3.98 -13.37 -1.32
CA GLY A 378 -3.12 -13.45 -2.51
C GLY A 378 -1.85 -12.61 -2.48
N VAL A 379 -1.46 -12.08 -1.30
CA VAL A 379 -0.24 -11.26 -1.13
C VAL A 379 1.00 -12.03 -0.66
N GLY A 380 0.84 -13.30 -0.27
CA GLY A 380 1.91 -14.16 0.25
C GLY A 380 2.09 -14.11 1.77
N SER A 381 2.99 -14.95 2.27
CA SER A 381 3.48 -15.00 3.65
C SER A 381 4.56 -13.93 3.90
N GLU A 382 4.82 -13.59 5.17
CA GLU A 382 6.00 -12.81 5.53
C GLU A 382 7.26 -13.70 5.49
N CYS A 383 8.33 -13.18 4.90
CA CYS A 383 9.55 -13.92 4.63
C CYS A 383 10.47 -14.01 5.87
N THR A 384 11.01 -15.21 6.13
CA THR A 384 11.84 -15.51 7.32
C THR A 384 13.34 -15.37 7.09
N SER A 385 13.82 -15.33 5.83
CA SER A 385 15.25 -15.27 5.48
C SER A 385 15.78 -13.84 5.49
N HIS A 386 16.86 -13.56 6.23
CA HIS A 386 17.38 -12.19 6.37
C HIS A 386 17.77 -11.51 5.04
N PRO A 387 17.52 -10.20 4.88
CA PRO A 387 17.92 -9.46 3.67
C PRO A 387 19.43 -9.51 3.38
N PRO A 388 19.83 -9.53 2.10
CA PRO A 388 21.22 -9.54 1.69
C PRO A 388 21.89 -8.16 1.85
N VAL A 389 23.21 -8.15 2.00
CA VAL A 389 24.01 -6.91 2.14
C VAL A 389 23.97 -6.04 0.87
N ARG A 390 23.63 -6.61 -0.29
CA ARG A 390 23.55 -5.88 -1.56
C ARG A 390 22.14 -5.29 -1.75
N LYS A 391 22.08 -3.96 -1.76
CA LYS A 391 20.86 -3.19 -2.00
C LYS A 391 20.86 -2.51 -3.37
N VAL A 392 19.68 -2.34 -3.96
CA VAL A 392 19.42 -1.63 -5.22
C VAL A 392 18.14 -0.82 -5.08
N GLY A 393 18.02 0.35 -5.71
CA GLY A 393 16.82 1.17 -5.58
C GLY A 393 16.70 2.25 -6.65
N GLU A 394 15.61 3.01 -6.58
CA GLU A 394 15.17 4.00 -7.60
C GLU A 394 16.13 5.18 -7.80
N SER A 395 17.28 5.21 -7.11
CA SER A 395 18.38 6.18 -7.31
C SER A 395 17.94 7.65 -7.15
N GLY A 396 16.96 7.89 -6.28
CA GLY A 396 16.37 9.21 -6.04
C GLY A 396 15.21 9.58 -6.97
N LYS A 397 14.80 8.68 -7.89
CA LYS A 397 13.49 8.78 -8.55
C LYS A 397 12.38 8.53 -7.54
N TYR A 398 11.24 9.16 -7.82
CA TYR A 398 10.06 9.11 -6.98
C TYR A 398 8.84 9.26 -7.88
N ALA A 399 7.89 8.32 -7.84
CA ALA A 399 6.76 8.30 -8.76
C ALA A 399 7.18 8.34 -10.26
N THR A 400 8.21 7.54 -10.60
CA THR A 400 8.77 7.31 -11.95
C THR A 400 9.36 5.91 -12.01
N SER A 401 9.20 5.19 -13.12
CA SER A 401 9.78 3.86 -13.31
C SER A 401 11.26 3.88 -13.72
N VAL A 402 12.01 2.85 -13.31
CA VAL A 402 13.37 2.56 -13.81
C VAL A 402 13.55 1.09 -14.18
N ASP A 403 14.36 0.82 -15.20
CA ASP A 403 14.70 -0.55 -15.60
C ASP A 403 15.70 -1.18 -14.62
N PHE A 404 15.17 -1.91 -13.64
CA PHE A 404 15.94 -2.75 -12.74
C PHE A 404 16.52 -3.97 -13.48
N SER A 405 17.72 -3.81 -14.04
CA SER A 405 18.55 -4.93 -14.53
C SER A 405 19.21 -5.66 -13.35
N LEU A 406 18.45 -6.54 -12.69
CA LEU A 406 18.95 -7.31 -11.55
C LEU A 406 19.86 -8.44 -12.04
N GLY A 407 20.95 -8.70 -11.32
CA GLY A 407 21.95 -9.70 -11.70
C GLY A 407 21.62 -11.07 -11.10
N SER A 408 22.43 -12.09 -11.44
CA SER A 408 22.35 -13.43 -10.85
C SER A 408 22.90 -13.46 -9.41
N GLN A 409 22.26 -12.70 -8.51
CA GLN A 409 22.54 -12.57 -7.08
C GLN A 409 21.27 -12.14 -6.36
N ASP A 410 21.12 -12.58 -5.12
CA ASP A 410 20.02 -12.14 -4.26
C ASP A 410 20.23 -10.67 -3.85
N ILE A 411 19.17 -9.87 -3.91
CA ILE A 411 19.22 -8.40 -3.83
C ILE A 411 18.06 -7.91 -2.95
N GLU A 412 18.31 -6.90 -2.11
CA GLU A 412 17.23 -6.12 -1.49
C GLU A 412 16.88 -4.91 -2.34
N LEU A 413 15.60 -4.73 -2.67
CA LEU A 413 15.09 -3.49 -3.26
C LEU A 413 14.80 -2.45 -2.18
N GLU A 414 15.19 -1.20 -2.46
CA GLU A 414 14.89 -0.04 -1.63
C GLU A 414 14.17 1.07 -2.42
N GLY A 415 13.21 1.71 -1.77
CA GLY A 415 12.36 2.76 -2.34
C GLY A 415 10.90 2.53 -1.99
N TYR A 416 10.04 3.48 -2.34
CA TYR A 416 8.60 3.28 -2.25
C TYR A 416 8.00 2.67 -3.53
N LEU A 417 8.77 2.58 -4.63
CA LEU A 417 8.42 1.90 -5.87
C LEU A 417 7.07 2.38 -6.44
N GLN A 418 6.83 3.69 -6.43
CA GLN A 418 5.51 4.29 -6.70
C GLN A 418 5.20 4.48 -8.19
N SER A 419 5.41 3.45 -9.01
CA SER A 419 4.97 3.46 -10.41
C SER A 419 4.19 2.20 -10.75
N TYR A 420 3.01 2.36 -11.37
CA TYR A 420 2.19 1.22 -11.79
C TYR A 420 2.79 0.49 -13.01
N HIS A 421 3.73 1.11 -13.74
CA HIS A 421 4.52 0.42 -14.78
C HIS A 421 5.38 -0.72 -14.20
N TYR A 422 5.61 -0.76 -12.89
CA TYR A 422 6.26 -1.91 -12.27
C TYR A 422 5.34 -3.13 -12.10
N PHE A 423 4.01 -2.95 -12.09
CA PHE A 423 3.05 -3.97 -11.68
C PHE A 423 2.85 -5.07 -12.74
N PRO A 424 2.56 -6.32 -12.33
CA PRO A 424 2.24 -7.38 -13.28
C PRO A 424 0.83 -7.21 -13.89
N PRO A 425 0.58 -7.59 -15.17
CA PRO A 425 -0.71 -7.34 -15.84
C PRO A 425 -1.96 -7.97 -15.19
N ASN A 426 -1.77 -8.95 -14.30
CA ASN A 426 -2.83 -9.64 -13.56
C ASN A 426 -3.00 -9.14 -12.11
N ILE A 427 -2.37 -8.02 -11.70
CA ILE A 427 -2.32 -7.56 -10.30
C ILE A 427 -3.69 -7.49 -9.61
N HIS A 428 -4.72 -6.90 -10.24
CA HIS A 428 -6.09 -6.81 -9.68
C HIS A 428 -6.80 -8.16 -9.49
N LYS A 429 -6.26 -9.26 -10.03
CA LYS A 429 -6.75 -10.62 -9.76
C LYS A 429 -6.06 -11.24 -8.54
N ARG A 430 -4.78 -10.94 -8.32
CA ARG A 430 -3.99 -11.51 -7.21
C ARG A 430 -4.45 -10.96 -5.88
N ILE A 431 -4.44 -9.64 -5.73
CA ILE A 431 -4.79 -8.99 -4.46
C ILE A 431 -6.31 -8.83 -4.35
N GLN A 432 -6.89 -9.41 -3.29
CA GLN A 432 -8.31 -9.27 -2.94
C GLN A 432 -8.44 -8.84 -1.48
N PHE A 433 -9.41 -7.99 -1.15
CA PHE A 433 -9.75 -7.71 0.24
C PHE A 433 -10.33 -8.97 0.89
N LYS A 434 -9.93 -9.28 2.13
CA LYS A 434 -10.51 -10.40 2.89
C LYS A 434 -12.01 -10.19 3.11
N GLN A 435 -12.76 -11.30 3.14
CA GLN A 435 -14.22 -11.27 3.16
C GLN A 435 -14.81 -10.40 4.29
N HIS A 436 -14.23 -10.41 5.50
CA HIS A 436 -14.74 -9.59 6.62
C HIS A 436 -14.64 -8.07 6.36
N ILE A 437 -13.59 -7.61 5.66
CA ILE A 437 -13.44 -6.20 5.24
C ILE A 437 -14.43 -5.87 4.12
N ILE A 438 -14.68 -6.82 3.23
CA ILE A 438 -15.73 -6.72 2.20
C ILE A 438 -17.11 -6.56 2.84
N ASP A 439 -17.42 -7.39 3.84
CA ASP A 439 -18.72 -7.40 4.51
C ASP A 439 -18.99 -6.09 5.26
N GLU A 440 -17.98 -5.55 5.96
CA GLU A 440 -18.05 -4.25 6.66
C GLU A 440 -18.28 -3.09 5.66
N ALA A 441 -17.48 -3.03 4.59
CA ALA A 441 -17.63 -2.02 3.54
C ALA A 441 -18.97 -2.14 2.78
N GLN A 442 -19.50 -3.36 2.61
CA GLN A 442 -20.82 -3.57 2.02
C GLN A 442 -21.96 -3.21 2.97
N ALA A 443 -21.81 -3.40 4.28
CA ALA A 443 -22.82 -3.00 5.26
C ALA A 443 -23.04 -1.49 5.22
N PHE A 444 -21.98 -0.69 5.13
CA PHE A 444 -22.05 0.76 4.93
C PHE A 444 -22.70 1.14 3.60
N LEU A 445 -22.18 0.65 2.47
CA LEU A 445 -22.65 1.04 1.13
C LEU A 445 -24.08 0.55 0.81
N LYS A 446 -24.58 -0.47 1.50
CA LYS A 446 -25.96 -0.99 1.32
C LYS A 446 -27.04 0.07 1.57
N LEU A 447 -26.76 1.09 2.37
CA LEU A 447 -27.65 2.24 2.60
C LEU A 447 -27.89 3.08 1.33
N TYR A 448 -27.00 2.97 0.34
CA TYR A 448 -26.92 3.86 -0.83
C TYR A 448 -26.97 3.11 -2.18
N ALA A 449 -27.24 1.80 -2.16
CA ALA A 449 -27.03 0.87 -3.28
C ALA A 449 -27.91 1.11 -4.54
N SER A 450 -28.77 2.14 -4.56
CA SER A 450 -29.53 2.58 -5.73
C SER A 450 -28.95 3.81 -6.44
N ARG A 451 -28.01 4.54 -5.81
CA ARG A 451 -27.42 5.79 -6.30
C ARG A 451 -26.11 5.51 -7.04
N THR A 452 -25.68 6.39 -7.94
CA THR A 452 -24.33 6.32 -8.54
C THR A 452 -23.30 6.82 -7.52
N THR A 453 -22.34 5.98 -7.13
CA THR A 453 -21.44 6.30 -6.01
C THR A 453 -20.07 6.82 -6.46
N VAL A 454 -19.63 7.94 -5.91
CA VAL A 454 -18.33 8.57 -6.17
C VAL A 454 -17.51 8.58 -4.89
N GLY A 455 -16.45 7.78 -4.83
CA GLY A 455 -15.55 7.72 -3.67
C GLY A 455 -14.57 8.89 -3.66
N ILE A 456 -14.56 9.69 -2.59
CA ILE A 456 -13.63 10.80 -2.39
C ILE A 456 -12.68 10.47 -1.25
N HIS A 457 -11.38 10.42 -1.54
CA HIS A 457 -10.36 10.33 -0.50
C HIS A 457 -9.76 11.71 -0.21
N ILE A 458 -9.92 12.20 1.03
CA ILE A 458 -9.35 13.47 1.50
C ILE A 458 -8.17 13.21 2.44
N ARG A 459 -6.96 13.31 1.89
CA ARG A 459 -5.68 13.21 2.58
C ARG A 459 -5.23 14.61 3.00
N ARG A 460 -5.28 14.95 4.29
CA ARG A 460 -4.92 16.30 4.77
C ARG A 460 -3.92 16.29 5.91
N GLY A 461 -4.15 15.48 6.95
CA GLY A 461 -3.52 15.56 8.27
C GLY A 461 -2.02 15.92 8.27
N ASP A 462 -1.16 14.93 8.01
CA ASP A 462 0.29 15.14 7.91
C ASP A 462 0.76 15.62 6.52
N LEU A 463 -0.11 15.66 5.51
CA LEU A 463 0.24 16.16 4.17
C LEU A 463 0.71 17.62 4.22
N LEU A 464 0.05 18.45 5.02
CA LEU A 464 0.32 19.87 5.17
C LEU A 464 1.72 20.20 5.71
N THR A 465 2.50 19.22 6.19
CA THR A 465 3.87 19.43 6.67
C THR A 465 4.95 19.02 5.65
N TYR A 466 4.60 18.33 4.56
CA TYR A 466 5.60 17.72 3.69
C TYR A 466 6.29 18.68 2.72
N GLY A 467 5.65 19.77 2.29
CA GLY A 467 6.28 20.83 1.47
C GLY A 467 6.69 20.46 0.03
N TYR A 468 6.64 19.18 -0.35
CA TYR A 468 6.83 18.69 -1.72
C TYR A 468 5.53 18.23 -2.39
N MET A 469 4.43 18.11 -1.63
CA MET A 469 3.08 17.87 -2.15
C MET A 469 2.17 19.05 -1.82
N GLN A 470 1.17 19.28 -2.67
CA GLN A 470 0.19 20.35 -2.51
C GLN A 470 -1.22 19.78 -2.29
N PHE A 471 -1.88 20.18 -1.19
CA PHE A 471 -3.30 19.86 -0.98
C PHE A 471 -4.16 20.62 -2.01
N PRO A 472 -5.20 20.02 -2.60
CA PRO A 472 -6.00 20.70 -3.62
C PRO A 472 -6.76 21.91 -3.04
N PRO A 473 -6.89 23.02 -3.78
CA PRO A 473 -7.69 24.16 -3.36
C PRO A 473 -9.19 23.85 -3.44
N ASP A 474 -10.01 24.61 -2.71
CA ASP A 474 -11.47 24.49 -2.70
C ASP A 474 -12.10 24.42 -4.11
N GLY A 475 -11.58 25.21 -5.06
CA GLY A 475 -12.02 25.22 -6.46
C GLY A 475 -11.88 23.86 -7.16
N TYR A 476 -10.90 23.03 -6.78
CA TYR A 476 -10.78 21.67 -7.29
C TYR A 476 -12.00 20.84 -6.87
N PHE A 477 -12.28 20.79 -5.56
CA PHE A 477 -13.39 20.03 -5.01
C PHE A 477 -14.76 20.49 -5.54
N ILE A 478 -14.97 21.81 -5.66
CA ILE A 478 -16.20 22.36 -6.26
C ILE A 478 -16.39 21.83 -7.69
N ASN A 479 -15.35 21.91 -8.52
CA ASN A 479 -15.46 21.57 -9.94
C ASN A 479 -15.61 20.06 -10.18
N VAL A 480 -14.87 19.20 -9.46
CA VAL A 480 -14.99 17.73 -9.61
C VAL A 480 -16.33 17.19 -9.08
N LEU A 481 -16.87 17.77 -8.00
CA LEU A 481 -18.23 17.47 -7.55
C LEU A 481 -19.26 17.87 -8.62
N GLN A 482 -19.12 19.07 -9.19
CA GLN A 482 -20.04 19.57 -10.22
C GLN A 482 -19.97 18.77 -11.52
N HIS A 483 -18.79 18.29 -11.91
CA HIS A 483 -18.59 17.37 -13.05
C HIS A 483 -19.47 16.13 -12.92
N PHE A 484 -19.38 15.39 -11.81
CA PHE A 484 -20.21 14.20 -11.59
C PHE A 484 -21.70 14.53 -11.44
N ARG A 485 -22.07 15.61 -10.73
CA ARG A 485 -23.46 16.10 -10.66
C ARG A 485 -24.07 16.42 -12.03
N SER A 486 -23.26 16.86 -13.00
CA SER A 486 -23.72 17.17 -14.35
C SER A 486 -23.97 15.92 -15.22
N GLN A 487 -23.28 14.81 -14.92
CA GLN A 487 -23.42 13.53 -15.63
C GLN A 487 -24.47 12.61 -15.00
N TYR A 488 -24.57 12.57 -13.68
CA TYR A 488 -25.33 11.56 -12.92
C TYR A 488 -26.42 12.22 -12.05
N PRO A 489 -27.71 12.17 -12.47
CA PRO A 489 -28.80 12.86 -11.78
C PRO A 489 -29.12 12.35 -10.36
N ASP A 490 -28.68 11.14 -10.01
CA ASP A 490 -28.74 10.57 -8.65
C ASP A 490 -27.35 10.08 -8.22
N VAL A 491 -26.43 11.03 -8.11
CA VAL A 491 -25.08 10.82 -7.58
C VAL A 491 -25.07 10.86 -6.05
N LEU A 492 -24.16 10.10 -5.43
CA LEU A 492 -23.77 10.24 -4.03
C LEU A 492 -22.24 10.24 -3.91
N PHE A 493 -21.70 11.23 -3.21
CA PHE A 493 -20.28 11.34 -2.88
C PHE A 493 -20.00 10.74 -1.50
N VAL A 494 -19.09 9.75 -1.43
CA VAL A 494 -18.71 9.07 -0.19
C VAL A 494 -17.31 9.52 0.21
N VAL A 495 -17.19 10.29 1.28
CA VAL A 495 -15.95 10.98 1.68
C VAL A 495 -15.27 10.27 2.85
N CYS A 496 -14.14 9.61 2.60
CA CYS A 496 -13.24 9.09 3.64
C CYS A 496 -12.06 10.04 3.84
N SER A 497 -11.65 10.31 5.10
CA SER A 497 -10.61 11.30 5.38
C SER A 497 -9.86 11.07 6.70
N ASP A 498 -8.57 11.40 6.70
CA ASP A 498 -7.78 11.58 7.93
C ASP A 498 -8.14 12.86 8.72
N SER A 499 -9.01 13.70 8.16
CA SER A 499 -9.45 14.98 8.71
C SER A 499 -10.95 15.20 8.49
N THR A 500 -11.77 14.28 9.00
CA THR A 500 -13.25 14.38 8.96
C THR A 500 -13.76 15.71 9.51
N LYS A 501 -13.14 16.25 10.57
CA LYS A 501 -13.45 17.60 11.10
C LYS A 501 -13.32 18.67 10.00
N TRP A 502 -12.21 18.71 9.27
CA TRP A 502 -12.05 19.68 8.17
C TRP A 502 -13.12 19.46 7.11
N CYS A 503 -13.40 18.21 6.74
CA CYS A 503 -14.45 17.88 5.75
C CYS A 503 -15.83 18.43 6.17
N THR A 504 -16.23 18.24 7.44
CA THR A 504 -17.51 18.77 7.96
C THR A 504 -17.61 20.30 7.97
N GLN A 505 -16.47 21.00 7.98
CA GLN A 505 -16.41 22.46 7.89
C GLN A 505 -16.46 22.98 6.44
N GLN A 506 -16.36 22.12 5.42
CA GLN A 506 -16.37 22.55 4.03
C GLN A 506 -17.78 22.50 3.45
N ILE A 507 -18.36 23.66 3.11
CA ILE A 507 -19.74 23.72 2.58
C ILE A 507 -19.93 22.90 1.28
N PHE A 508 -18.88 22.55 0.53
CA PHE A 508 -19.02 21.67 -0.65
C PHE A 508 -19.31 20.20 -0.29
N PHE A 509 -19.02 19.80 0.96
CA PHE A 509 -19.47 18.54 1.57
C PHE A 509 -20.68 18.73 2.51
N GLN A 510 -21.21 19.95 2.64
CA GLN A 510 -22.45 20.32 3.32
C GLN A 510 -23.76 19.83 2.68
N ALA A 511 -23.71 19.22 1.48
CA ALA A 511 -24.88 18.95 0.64
C ALA A 511 -25.48 17.54 0.82
N ASP A 512 -26.78 17.39 0.58
CA ASP A 512 -27.56 16.14 0.75
C ASP A 512 -27.11 14.97 -0.16
N ASP A 513 -26.27 15.24 -1.16
CA ASP A 513 -25.62 14.24 -2.00
C ASP A 513 -24.21 13.86 -1.54
N VAL A 514 -23.77 14.31 -0.36
CA VAL A 514 -22.47 13.99 0.24
C VAL A 514 -22.65 13.28 1.59
N VAL A 515 -21.95 12.17 1.76
CA VAL A 515 -21.86 11.44 3.04
C VAL A 515 -20.39 11.38 3.45
N ILE A 516 -20.07 12.02 4.58
CA ILE A 516 -18.74 11.91 5.21
C ILE A 516 -18.74 10.67 6.11
N VAL A 517 -17.76 9.79 5.91
CA VAL A 517 -17.55 8.64 6.79
C VAL A 517 -16.98 9.13 8.13
N THR A 518 -17.85 9.23 9.13
CA THR A 518 -17.49 9.66 10.50
C THR A 518 -17.33 8.50 11.48
N GLU A 519 -17.74 7.30 11.09
CA GLU A 519 -17.54 6.07 11.87
C GLU A 519 -16.06 5.66 11.85
N LYS A 520 -15.56 5.09 12.94
CA LYS A 520 -14.14 4.74 13.09
C LYS A 520 -13.87 3.31 12.63
N HIS A 521 -13.79 3.11 11.33
CA HIS A 521 -13.31 1.85 10.76
C HIS A 521 -11.79 1.68 10.90
N ALA A 522 -11.28 0.49 10.55
CA ALA A 522 -9.87 0.34 10.22
C ALA A 522 -9.58 0.97 8.83
N PRO A 523 -8.40 1.56 8.59
CA PRO A 523 -8.11 2.25 7.32
C PRO A 523 -8.31 1.40 6.05
N VAL A 524 -8.15 0.08 6.12
CA VAL A 524 -8.39 -0.81 4.97
C VAL A 524 -9.88 -0.99 4.64
N VAL A 525 -10.78 -0.78 5.61
CA VAL A 525 -12.24 -0.78 5.39
C VAL A 525 -12.65 0.49 4.66
N ASP A 526 -12.12 1.66 5.04
CA ASP A 526 -12.34 2.90 4.28
C ASP A 526 -11.82 2.77 2.84
N MET A 527 -10.66 2.14 2.64
CA MET A 527 -10.14 1.81 1.31
C MET A 527 -11.09 0.85 0.55
N ALA A 528 -11.69 -0.13 1.22
CA ALA A 528 -12.67 -1.05 0.63
C ALA A 528 -14.03 -0.41 0.34
N ILE A 529 -14.47 0.58 1.12
CA ILE A 529 -15.65 1.43 0.84
C ILE A 529 -15.40 2.24 -0.43
N LEU A 530 -14.27 2.95 -0.50
CA LEU A 530 -13.89 3.74 -1.68
C LEU A 530 -13.73 2.86 -2.93
N ALA A 531 -13.00 1.74 -2.85
CA ALA A 531 -12.83 0.79 -3.96
C ALA A 531 -14.15 0.14 -4.43
N ARG A 532 -15.19 0.16 -3.59
CA ARG A 532 -16.53 -0.33 -3.94
C ARG A 532 -17.45 0.74 -4.53
N CYS A 533 -17.01 1.99 -4.61
CA CYS A 533 -17.73 3.04 -5.36
C CYS A 533 -17.63 2.83 -6.88
N ASP A 534 -18.49 3.52 -7.64
CA ASP A 534 -18.53 3.44 -9.11
C ASP A 534 -17.51 4.35 -9.79
N HIS A 535 -17.20 5.51 -9.20
CA HIS A 535 -16.26 6.51 -9.69
C HIS A 535 -15.39 7.05 -8.54
N HIS A 536 -14.33 7.80 -8.85
CA HIS A 536 -13.34 8.25 -7.85
C HIS A 536 -12.89 9.70 -8.03
N ILE A 537 -12.71 10.40 -6.90
CA ILE A 537 -12.05 11.71 -6.82
C ILE A 537 -10.88 11.58 -5.84
N LEU A 538 -9.67 11.87 -6.31
CA LEU A 538 -8.45 11.85 -5.51
C LEU A 538 -8.09 13.25 -5.05
N SER A 539 -7.69 13.42 -3.78
CA SER A 539 -7.03 14.65 -3.33
C SER A 539 -5.54 14.61 -3.63
N THR A 540 -4.79 13.80 -2.87
CA THR A 540 -3.39 13.47 -3.11
C THR A 540 -3.03 12.10 -2.54
N GLY A 541 -2.07 11.42 -3.16
CA GLY A 541 -1.26 10.39 -2.50
C GLY A 541 -1.84 8.98 -2.46
N THR A 542 -0.97 8.04 -2.08
CA THR A 542 -1.08 6.61 -2.35
C THR A 542 -2.32 5.89 -1.83
N PHE A 543 -2.93 6.32 -0.72
CA PHE A 543 -4.12 5.66 -0.18
C PHE A 543 -5.35 5.87 -1.10
N GLY A 544 -5.55 7.10 -1.58
CA GLY A 544 -6.63 7.40 -2.52
C GLY A 544 -6.37 6.73 -3.86
N TRP A 545 -5.13 6.80 -4.32
CA TRP A 545 -4.65 6.09 -5.51
C TRP A 545 -4.99 4.60 -5.46
N TRP A 546 -4.62 3.88 -4.39
CA TRP A 546 -4.92 2.45 -4.25
C TRP A 546 -6.41 2.15 -4.11
N SER A 547 -7.19 3.06 -3.52
CA SER A 547 -8.65 2.95 -3.46
C SER A 547 -9.28 2.97 -4.86
N ALA A 548 -8.84 3.86 -5.75
CA ALA A 548 -9.31 3.92 -7.13
C ALA A 548 -8.74 2.79 -8.01
N PHE A 549 -7.48 2.37 -7.77
CA PHE A 549 -6.84 1.28 -8.53
C PHE A 549 -7.44 -0.10 -8.23
N LEU A 550 -7.91 -0.33 -7.00
CA LEU A 550 -8.74 -1.48 -6.63
C LEU A 550 -10.23 -1.28 -6.96
N GLY A 551 -10.57 -0.16 -7.60
CA GLY A 551 -11.93 0.26 -7.93
C GLY A 551 -12.63 -0.58 -8.99
N ARG A 552 -13.94 -0.33 -9.17
CA ARG A 552 -14.74 -0.95 -10.24
C ARG A 552 -14.22 -0.53 -11.62
N LYS A 553 -13.91 -1.52 -12.48
CA LYS A 553 -13.48 -1.25 -13.85
C LYS A 553 -14.59 -0.59 -14.66
N GLY A 554 -14.25 0.49 -15.37
CA GLY A 554 -15.19 1.29 -16.18
C GLY A 554 -15.68 2.56 -15.48
N GLY A 555 -15.27 2.82 -14.24
CA GLY A 555 -15.49 4.09 -13.57
C GLY A 555 -14.57 5.21 -14.07
N GLU A 556 -15.02 6.45 -13.99
CA GLU A 556 -14.17 7.64 -14.17
C GLU A 556 -13.38 7.91 -12.88
N THR A 557 -12.09 8.24 -13.00
CA THR A 557 -11.23 8.64 -11.88
C THR A 557 -10.62 10.00 -12.17
N LEU A 558 -10.92 10.99 -11.33
CA LEU A 558 -10.37 12.35 -11.39
C LEU A 558 -9.27 12.52 -10.34
N TYR A 559 -8.17 13.16 -10.71
CA TYR A 559 -7.07 13.47 -9.79
C TYR A 559 -6.60 14.93 -9.91
N TYR A 560 -6.04 15.47 -8.82
CA TYR A 560 -5.50 16.81 -8.80
C TYR A 560 -4.17 16.87 -9.56
N ASP A 561 -4.16 17.61 -10.66
CA ASP A 561 -3.05 17.68 -11.62
C ASP A 561 -1.74 18.23 -11.01
N ASN A 562 -1.85 19.02 -9.93
CA ASN A 562 -0.74 19.62 -9.21
C ASN A 562 -0.45 18.96 -7.84
N GLU A 563 -0.69 17.64 -7.67
CA GLU A 563 -0.33 16.89 -6.45
C GLU A 563 1.13 17.13 -6.02
N PHE A 564 2.06 17.21 -6.99
CA PHE A 564 3.50 17.37 -6.76
C PHE A 564 3.97 18.78 -7.09
N ILE A 565 4.69 19.42 -6.17
CA ILE A 565 5.34 20.70 -6.40
C ILE A 565 6.60 20.43 -7.24
N MET A 566 6.49 20.51 -8.56
CA MET A 566 7.51 19.99 -9.51
C MET A 566 8.88 20.69 -9.42
N ASP A 567 8.95 21.90 -8.88
CA ASP A 567 10.22 22.61 -8.62
C ASP A 567 10.90 22.22 -7.30
N HIS A 568 10.22 21.48 -6.40
CA HIS A 568 10.79 21.05 -5.13
C HIS A 568 11.92 20.03 -5.36
N PRO A 569 13.07 20.10 -4.64
CA PRO A 569 14.24 19.24 -4.91
C PRO A 569 14.00 17.73 -4.89
N ILE A 570 12.96 17.25 -4.19
CA ILE A 570 12.54 15.84 -4.21
C ILE A 570 11.95 15.45 -5.58
N ASN A 571 11.05 16.29 -6.11
CA ASN A 571 10.27 15.99 -7.32
C ASN A 571 11.00 16.37 -8.62
N LYS A 572 11.88 17.37 -8.56
CA LYS A 572 12.43 18.07 -9.72
C LYS A 572 13.26 17.16 -10.63
N GLY A 573 12.66 16.74 -11.74
CA GLY A 573 13.23 15.77 -12.68
C GLY A 573 13.18 14.31 -12.21
N ASN A 574 12.44 14.02 -11.13
CA ASN A 574 12.34 12.72 -10.48
C ASN A 574 10.94 12.10 -10.51
N VAL A 575 9.90 12.90 -10.76
CA VAL A 575 8.48 12.53 -10.90
C VAL A 575 8.04 12.60 -12.36
N ILE A 576 7.28 11.61 -12.82
CA ILE A 576 6.58 11.60 -14.12
C ILE A 576 5.12 11.20 -13.88
N LEU A 577 4.18 12.12 -14.13
CA LEU A 577 2.75 11.88 -13.81
C LEU A 577 2.17 10.65 -14.53
N GLY A 578 2.63 10.36 -15.75
CA GLY A 578 2.19 9.19 -16.53
C GLY A 578 2.73 7.83 -16.06
N ASP A 579 3.80 7.84 -15.25
CA ASP A 579 4.32 6.65 -14.56
C ASP A 579 3.60 6.41 -13.22
N TYR A 580 3.00 7.45 -12.64
CA TYR A 580 2.28 7.40 -11.37
C TYR A 580 0.80 7.11 -11.53
N TYR A 581 0.08 7.88 -12.37
CA TYR A 581 -1.35 7.69 -12.60
C TYR A 581 -1.60 6.79 -13.83
N PRO A 582 -2.45 5.74 -13.72
CA PRO A 582 -2.77 4.84 -14.83
C PRO A 582 -3.37 5.54 -16.06
N GLU A 583 -3.11 4.98 -17.24
CA GLU A 583 -3.77 5.38 -18.48
C GLU A 583 -5.31 5.37 -18.32
N GLY A 584 -5.96 6.46 -18.74
CA GLY A 584 -7.41 6.64 -18.66
C GLY A 584 -7.91 7.35 -17.40
N TRP A 585 -7.06 7.60 -16.40
CA TRP A 585 -7.37 8.56 -15.33
C TRP A 585 -7.24 10.00 -15.83
N VAL A 586 -8.07 10.90 -15.31
CA VAL A 586 -8.20 12.27 -15.84
C VAL A 586 -7.59 13.27 -14.86
N ALA A 587 -6.54 13.96 -15.31
CA ALA A 587 -6.01 15.14 -14.64
C ALA A 587 -7.07 16.25 -14.64
N PHE A 588 -7.45 16.74 -13.46
CA PHE A 588 -8.46 17.78 -13.33
C PHE A 588 -7.85 19.04 -12.69
N SER A 589 -7.63 20.06 -13.52
CA SER A 589 -6.97 21.31 -13.17
C SER A 589 -7.94 22.39 -12.67
N VAL A 590 -7.44 23.30 -11.84
CA VAL A 590 -8.05 24.62 -11.64
C VAL A 590 -7.18 25.62 -12.41
N GLU A 591 -7.64 26.12 -13.55
CA GLU A 591 -6.78 26.90 -14.47
C GLU A 591 -6.22 28.19 -13.81
N PRO A 592 -4.89 28.36 -13.72
CA PRO A 592 -4.29 29.66 -13.45
C PRO A 592 -4.28 30.47 -14.76
N VAL A 593 -5.04 31.57 -14.81
CA VAL A 593 -5.17 32.41 -16.01
C VAL A 593 -3.90 33.24 -16.26
N HIS A 594 -2.88 32.60 -16.82
CA HIS A 594 -1.63 33.24 -17.23
C HIS A 594 -1.73 33.84 -18.63
N PHE A 595 -2.19 35.09 -18.71
CA PHE A 595 -1.98 35.94 -19.88
C PHE A 595 -0.48 36.20 -20.10
N ASN A 596 0.21 35.39 -20.92
CA ASN A 596 1.34 35.82 -21.77
C ASN A 596 1.88 34.71 -22.68
N ASN A 597 1.33 34.58 -23.89
CA ASN A 597 2.10 34.30 -25.11
C ASN A 597 1.25 34.56 -26.36
N PRO A 598 1.83 35.09 -27.47
CA PRO A 598 1.11 35.27 -28.72
C PRO A 598 0.87 33.95 -29.45
N LEU A 599 -0.29 33.83 -30.10
CA LEU A 599 -0.74 32.65 -30.85
C LEU A 599 0.30 32.18 -31.90
N PRO A 600 0.77 30.93 -31.83
CA PRO A 600 1.36 30.26 -32.98
C PRO A 600 0.29 30.04 -34.06
N THR A 601 0.60 30.40 -35.30
CA THR A 601 -0.29 30.12 -36.44
C THR A 601 -0.12 28.69 -36.94
N SER A 602 -1.09 28.24 -37.75
CA SER A 602 -1.16 26.96 -38.50
C SER A 602 -1.68 25.70 -37.78
N THR A 603 -2.94 25.38 -38.09
CA THR A 603 -3.42 24.04 -38.49
C THR A 603 -2.93 22.80 -37.74
N ASN A 604 -3.79 22.25 -36.88
CA ASN A 604 -4.63 21.11 -37.29
C ASN A 604 -5.85 20.92 -36.36
N SER A 605 -6.84 20.18 -36.83
CA SER A 605 -8.19 20.13 -36.23
C SER A 605 -8.38 19.01 -35.20
N VAL A 606 -8.65 19.38 -33.95
CA VAL A 606 -9.46 18.60 -33.01
C VAL A 606 -10.47 19.55 -32.36
N GLN A 607 -11.75 19.20 -32.35
CA GLN A 607 -12.78 20.03 -31.71
C GLN A 607 -12.77 19.82 -30.19
N LYS A 608 -12.29 20.80 -29.42
CA LYS A 608 -12.77 20.98 -28.04
C LYS A 608 -14.22 21.46 -28.12
N GLY A 609 -15.14 20.76 -27.46
CA GLY A 609 -16.52 21.21 -27.29
C GLY A 609 -16.63 22.13 -26.08
N GLU A 610 -16.72 23.44 -26.30
CA GLU A 610 -17.11 24.38 -25.23
C GLU A 610 -18.58 24.16 -24.88
N VAL A 611 -18.85 23.53 -23.75
CA VAL A 611 -20.21 23.41 -23.20
C VAL A 611 -20.51 24.67 -22.40
N LEU A 612 -21.17 25.63 -23.03
CA LEU A 612 -21.74 26.80 -22.35
C LEU A 612 -22.75 26.34 -21.29
N LEU A 613 -22.37 26.50 -20.02
CA LEU A 613 -23.23 26.23 -18.87
C LEU A 613 -24.50 27.11 -18.92
N LYS A 614 -25.62 26.59 -18.41
CA LYS A 614 -26.79 27.42 -18.12
C LYS A 614 -26.54 28.18 -16.81
N PRO A 615 -26.68 29.52 -16.78
CA PRO A 615 -26.40 30.29 -15.58
C PRO A 615 -27.38 29.98 -14.45
N THR A 616 -26.85 29.91 -13.24
CA THR A 616 -27.60 29.98 -11.98
C THR A 616 -28.35 31.30 -11.85
N LYS A 617 -29.33 31.37 -10.94
CA LYS A 617 -30.01 32.64 -10.66
C LYS A 617 -29.02 33.72 -10.18
N TRP A 618 -27.99 33.31 -9.43
CA TRP A 618 -26.92 34.18 -8.97
C TRP A 618 -26.18 34.83 -10.16
N GLU A 619 -25.72 34.04 -11.13
CA GLU A 619 -25.04 34.53 -12.35
C GLU A 619 -25.95 35.38 -13.26
N THR A 620 -27.27 35.19 -13.22
CA THR A 620 -28.22 36.09 -13.92
C THR A 620 -28.39 37.47 -13.27
N HIS A 621 -27.94 37.63 -12.02
CA HIS A 621 -27.99 38.91 -11.29
C HIS A 621 -26.59 39.53 -11.09
N LEU A 622 -25.55 38.71 -11.02
CA LEU A 622 -24.15 39.10 -10.85
C LEU A 622 -23.30 38.40 -11.94
N PRO A 623 -23.24 38.94 -13.17
CA PRO A 623 -22.60 38.27 -14.30
C PRO A 623 -21.06 38.35 -14.23
N PRO A 624 -20.31 37.26 -14.46
CA PRO A 624 -18.85 37.23 -14.29
C PRO A 624 -18.09 38.12 -15.27
N THR A 625 -18.68 38.45 -16.42
CA THR A 625 -18.10 39.32 -17.44
C THR A 625 -18.17 40.81 -17.12
N ARG A 626 -18.70 41.22 -15.95
CA ARG A 626 -18.82 42.62 -15.55
C ARG A 626 -17.75 42.99 -14.52
N THR A 627 -16.80 43.81 -14.98
CA THR A 627 -15.61 44.23 -14.22
C THR A 627 -15.58 45.72 -13.92
N ASP A 628 -16.62 46.48 -14.30
CA ASP A 628 -16.72 47.89 -13.97
C ASP A 628 -16.92 48.02 -12.43
N PRO A 629 -16.12 48.82 -11.69
CA PRO A 629 -16.14 48.80 -10.22
C PRO A 629 -17.43 49.36 -9.64
N ASP A 630 -17.99 50.41 -10.24
CA ASP A 630 -19.30 50.97 -9.88
C ASP A 630 -20.47 50.19 -10.52
N TRP A 631 -20.24 48.97 -11.03
CA TRP A 631 -21.31 48.20 -11.66
C TRP A 631 -22.29 47.69 -10.61
N HIS A 632 -23.57 48.01 -10.80
CA HIS A 632 -24.66 47.48 -9.99
C HIS A 632 -25.75 46.84 -10.86
N PRO A 633 -26.41 45.76 -10.38
CA PRO A 633 -27.60 45.22 -11.03
C PRO A 633 -28.76 46.23 -10.95
N THR A 634 -29.80 46.01 -11.75
CA THR A 634 -31.01 46.85 -11.75
C THR A 634 -32.27 45.98 -11.77
N GLY A 635 -33.42 46.56 -11.40
CA GLY A 635 -34.69 45.84 -11.34
C GLY A 635 -34.65 44.65 -10.39
N GLU A 636 -35.01 43.46 -10.87
CA GLU A 636 -35.00 42.22 -10.08
C GLU A 636 -33.64 41.88 -9.47
N GLY A 637 -32.54 42.21 -10.16
CA GLY A 637 -31.19 41.95 -9.64
C GLY A 637 -30.81 42.86 -8.46
N ALA A 638 -31.27 44.12 -8.46
CA ALA A 638 -31.09 45.02 -7.33
C ALA A 638 -31.92 44.56 -6.12
N ALA A 639 -33.19 44.20 -6.34
CA ALA A 639 -34.07 43.65 -5.30
C ALA A 639 -33.58 42.29 -4.76
N PHE A 640 -32.87 41.50 -5.58
CA PHE A 640 -32.22 40.27 -5.15
C PHE A 640 -31.07 40.54 -4.16
N VAL A 641 -30.18 41.48 -4.48
CA VAL A 641 -29.02 41.83 -3.64
C VAL A 641 -29.46 42.54 -2.34
N ASP A 642 -30.38 43.49 -2.42
CA ASP A 642 -31.00 44.13 -1.25
C ASP A 642 -31.65 43.10 -0.29
N SER A 643 -32.36 42.12 -0.86
CA SER A 643 -32.92 41.01 -0.09
C SER A 643 -31.86 40.07 0.51
N LEU A 644 -30.68 39.96 -0.10
CA LEU A 644 -29.57 39.14 0.42
C LEU A 644 -28.95 39.78 1.67
N TYR A 645 -28.60 41.07 1.60
CA TYR A 645 -28.04 41.81 2.73
C TYR A 645 -29.03 41.92 3.90
N THR A 646 -30.31 42.16 3.59
CA THR A 646 -31.40 42.14 4.59
C THR A 646 -31.47 40.79 5.30
N LYS A 647 -31.56 39.68 4.56
CA LYS A 647 -31.66 38.32 5.15
C LYS A 647 -30.47 37.95 6.01
N VAL A 648 -29.25 38.32 5.61
CA VAL A 648 -28.04 38.12 6.43
C VAL A 648 -28.17 38.87 7.76
N SER A 649 -28.55 40.14 7.70
CA SER A 649 -28.67 41.01 8.87
C SER A 649 -29.81 40.62 9.81
N GLU A 650 -30.89 40.03 9.28
CA GLU A 650 -31.97 39.43 10.06
C GLU A 650 -31.56 38.09 10.70
N ARG A 651 -30.87 37.22 9.95
CA ARG A 651 -30.46 35.87 10.38
C ARG A 651 -29.37 35.90 11.45
N TYR A 652 -28.41 36.81 11.33
CA TYR A 652 -27.24 36.90 12.21
C TYR A 652 -27.30 38.11 13.15
N LYS A 653 -28.52 38.54 13.53
CA LYS A 653 -28.74 39.82 14.22
C LYS A 653 -28.10 39.90 15.61
N ALA A 654 -27.25 40.91 15.80
CA ALA A 654 -26.80 41.38 17.10
C ALA A 654 -27.57 42.64 17.55
N SER A 655 -27.18 43.21 18.68
CA SER A 655 -27.65 44.51 19.16
C SER A 655 -26.48 45.27 19.76
N CYS A 656 -26.36 46.55 19.40
CA CYS A 656 -25.40 47.49 19.93
C CYS A 656 -26.13 48.49 20.84
N ALA A 657 -25.49 48.94 21.93
CA ALA A 657 -26.11 49.88 22.87
C ALA A 657 -26.02 51.34 22.40
N ASN A 658 -24.95 51.72 21.69
CA ASN A 658 -24.77 53.06 21.12
C ASN A 658 -24.06 52.98 19.77
N ILE A 659 -24.79 53.26 18.68
CA ILE A 659 -24.27 53.20 17.30
C ILE A 659 -23.87 54.61 16.86
N GLU A 660 -22.60 54.79 16.50
CA GLU A 660 -22.03 56.05 16.04
C GLU A 660 -21.45 55.90 14.64
N ARG A 661 -21.50 56.96 13.83
CA ARG A 661 -20.81 57.02 12.53
C ARG A 661 -19.49 57.73 12.71
N ILE A 662 -18.41 57.08 12.28
CA ILE A 662 -17.07 57.63 12.30
C ILE A 662 -16.51 57.64 10.87
N GLY A 663 -15.75 58.66 10.54
CA GLY A 663 -15.24 58.95 9.20
C GLY A 663 -15.97 60.12 8.55
N GLY A 664 -15.21 60.90 7.79
CA GLY A 664 -15.69 62.15 7.20
C GLY A 664 -16.84 61.99 6.19
N LYS A 665 -17.53 63.10 5.93
CA LYS A 665 -18.75 63.15 5.11
C LYS A 665 -18.54 62.63 3.68
N GLY A 666 -19.07 61.45 3.40
CA GLY A 666 -19.07 60.84 2.07
C GLY A 666 -18.86 59.33 2.18
N ASP A 667 -18.14 58.80 1.21
CA ASP A 667 -17.69 57.42 1.20
C ASP A 667 -16.61 57.14 2.27
N GLY A 668 -16.46 55.87 2.67
CA GLY A 668 -15.48 55.43 3.67
C GLY A 668 -15.81 55.74 5.15
N SER A 669 -16.97 56.32 5.47
CA SER A 669 -17.46 56.40 6.85
C SER A 669 -18.10 55.08 7.28
N LYS A 670 -17.71 54.51 8.43
CA LYS A 670 -18.24 53.23 8.93
C LYS A 670 -19.07 53.46 10.21
N LEU A 671 -20.13 52.65 10.41
CA LEU A 671 -20.89 52.64 11.67
C LEU A 671 -20.23 51.71 12.69
N ILE A 672 -19.97 52.19 13.90
CA ILE A 672 -19.37 51.44 15.00
C ILE A 672 -20.32 51.38 16.20
N CYS A 673 -20.13 50.38 17.05
CA CYS A 673 -20.64 50.35 18.40
C CYS A 673 -19.62 51.02 19.34
N SER A 674 -19.92 52.22 19.84
CA SER A 674 -19.00 52.98 20.70
C SER A 674 -19.05 52.53 22.16
N SER A 675 -20.11 51.82 22.57
CA SER A 675 -20.25 51.25 23.93
C SER A 675 -19.22 50.19 24.29
N ASP A 676 -18.56 49.60 23.28
CA ASP A 676 -17.69 48.44 23.42
C ASP A 676 -16.21 48.79 23.13
N ILE A 677 -15.89 50.07 22.92
CA ILE A 677 -14.50 50.57 22.81
C ILE A 677 -13.98 50.96 24.20
N SER A 678 -12.79 50.46 24.56
CA SER A 678 -12.19 50.68 25.89
C SER A 678 -11.66 52.12 26.07
N THR A 679 -12.29 52.91 26.94
CA THR A 679 -11.89 54.31 27.24
C THR A 679 -10.59 54.45 28.05
N ASN A 680 -9.91 53.36 28.40
CA ASN A 680 -8.64 53.40 29.14
C ASN A 680 -7.43 53.05 28.26
N HIS A 681 -7.63 52.18 27.27
CA HIS A 681 -6.67 51.75 26.26
C HIS A 681 -7.44 50.92 25.23
N CYS A 682 -7.45 51.34 23.97
CA CYS A 682 -8.10 50.63 22.86
C CYS A 682 -7.13 50.49 21.68
N VAL A 683 -7.22 49.38 20.95
CA VAL A 683 -6.37 49.03 19.81
C VAL A 683 -7.23 48.92 18.56
N VAL A 684 -6.87 49.65 17.51
CA VAL A 684 -7.64 49.73 16.27
C VAL A 684 -6.75 49.37 15.08
N TYR A 685 -7.15 48.34 14.34
CA TYR A 685 -6.48 47.92 13.11
C TYR A 685 -7.32 48.36 11.91
N SER A 686 -6.73 49.11 10.99
CA SER A 686 -7.39 49.61 9.78
C SER A 686 -6.70 49.04 8.54
N LEU A 687 -7.46 48.36 7.68
CA LEU A 687 -6.95 47.70 6.48
C LEU A 687 -7.47 48.45 5.24
N GLY A 688 -6.57 48.69 4.28
CA GLY A 688 -6.90 49.36 3.00
C GLY A 688 -7.41 50.79 3.18
N SER A 689 -6.57 51.71 3.62
CA SER A 689 -6.98 53.11 3.83
C SER A 689 -6.73 54.02 2.62
N ARG A 690 -5.96 53.57 1.61
CA ARG A 690 -5.71 54.28 0.32
C ARG A 690 -5.32 55.77 0.48
N LEU A 691 -4.56 56.09 1.55
CA LEU A 691 -4.18 57.44 2.01
C LEU A 691 -5.32 58.35 2.54
N ASP A 692 -6.56 57.86 2.64
CA ASP A 692 -7.68 58.59 3.24
C ASP A 692 -7.88 58.21 4.72
N PHE A 693 -7.13 58.88 5.60
CA PHE A 693 -7.09 58.58 7.04
C PHE A 693 -8.22 59.24 7.86
N LYS A 694 -9.33 59.65 7.24
CA LYS A 694 -10.40 60.41 7.94
C LYS A 694 -11.09 59.58 9.03
N PHE A 695 -11.27 58.28 8.82
CA PHE A 695 -11.86 57.38 9.81
C PHE A 695 -10.94 57.23 11.03
N GLU A 696 -9.66 56.97 10.79
CA GLU A 696 -8.61 56.83 11.79
C GLU A 696 -8.41 58.11 12.60
N GLN A 697 -8.49 59.29 11.96
CA GLN A 697 -8.36 60.58 12.62
C GLN A 697 -9.49 60.83 13.62
N GLU A 698 -10.72 60.45 13.26
CA GLU A 698 -11.90 60.67 14.10
C GLU A 698 -11.99 59.63 15.24
N ILE A 699 -11.60 58.37 15.00
CA ILE A 699 -11.37 57.39 16.08
C ILE A 699 -10.31 57.90 17.07
N LEU A 700 -9.18 58.42 16.56
CA LEU A 700 -8.09 58.94 17.39
C LEU A 700 -8.51 60.19 18.19
N SER A 701 -9.35 61.06 17.65
CA SER A 701 -9.79 62.27 18.35
C SER A 701 -10.88 62.04 19.39
N GLU A 702 -11.81 61.11 19.15
CA GLU A 702 -12.93 60.83 20.07
C GLU A 702 -12.56 59.79 21.15
N PHE A 703 -11.79 58.75 20.80
CA PHE A 703 -11.49 57.62 21.71
C PHE A 703 -10.02 57.55 22.16
N GLY A 704 -9.08 58.18 21.44
CA GLY A 704 -7.65 58.17 21.79
C GLY A 704 -6.95 56.81 21.64
N CYS A 705 -7.48 55.93 20.79
CA CYS A 705 -6.95 54.56 20.60
C CYS A 705 -5.56 54.53 19.92
N GLU A 706 -4.85 53.42 20.12
CA GLU A 706 -3.64 53.09 19.36
C GLU A 706 -4.02 52.60 17.96
N ILE A 707 -3.60 53.34 16.92
CA ILE A 707 -4.02 53.09 15.53
C ILE A 707 -2.90 52.46 14.70
N HIS A 708 -3.20 51.32 14.08
CA HIS A 708 -2.31 50.62 13.16
C HIS A 708 -2.98 50.43 11.81
N ILE A 709 -2.33 50.92 10.74
CA ILE A 709 -2.87 50.90 9.38
C ILE A 709 -2.06 49.92 8.53
N PHE A 710 -2.73 48.97 7.89
CA PHE A 710 -2.12 47.91 7.07
C PHE A 710 -2.62 48.03 5.63
N ASP A 711 -1.76 48.53 4.76
CA ASP A 711 -2.11 48.76 3.36
C ASP A 711 -0.87 48.59 2.47
N CYS A 712 -0.82 47.48 1.73
CA CYS A 712 0.25 47.22 0.77
C CYS A 712 0.00 47.84 -0.61
N THR A 713 -1.22 48.32 -0.90
CA THR A 713 -1.62 48.82 -2.23
C THR A 713 -0.96 50.17 -2.59
N ILE A 714 -0.43 50.88 -1.59
CA ILE A 714 0.23 52.19 -1.73
C ILE A 714 1.73 52.17 -1.41
N GLY A 715 2.30 51.00 -1.10
CA GLY A 715 3.69 50.87 -0.64
C GLY A 715 3.99 51.69 0.63
N THR A 716 5.22 52.20 0.76
CA THR A 716 5.61 53.05 1.89
C THR A 716 5.21 54.52 1.64
N PRO A 717 4.36 55.14 2.48
CA PRO A 717 3.95 56.53 2.33
C PRO A 717 5.12 57.51 2.42
N ARG A 718 4.98 58.67 1.77
CA ARG A 718 5.98 59.75 1.87
C ARG A 718 5.91 60.42 3.24
N THR A 719 7.01 61.04 3.64
CA THR A 719 7.13 61.79 4.89
C THR A 719 5.98 62.79 5.05
N ASN A 720 5.35 62.81 6.22
CA ASN A 720 4.18 63.64 6.57
C ASN A 720 2.86 63.32 5.82
N GLN A 721 2.71 62.15 5.18
CA GLN A 721 1.40 61.71 4.67
C GLN A 721 0.54 61.02 5.73
N VAL A 722 1.14 60.25 6.64
CA VAL A 722 0.45 59.62 7.77
C VAL A 722 0.30 60.66 8.90
N PRO A 723 -0.88 60.82 9.52
CA PRO A 723 -1.09 61.76 10.63
C PRO A 723 -0.29 61.38 11.89
N ASP A 724 0.03 62.38 12.72
CA ASP A 724 0.61 62.16 14.05
C ASP A 724 -0.34 61.30 14.92
N GLY A 725 0.23 60.34 15.65
CA GLY A 725 -0.53 59.42 16.52
C GLY A 725 -0.96 58.09 15.87
N MET A 726 -0.54 57.81 14.63
CA MET A 726 -0.85 56.57 13.92
C MET A 726 0.41 55.86 13.42
N THR A 727 0.38 54.53 13.35
CA THR A 727 1.48 53.74 12.76
C THR A 727 1.03 53.05 11.48
N PHE A 728 1.81 53.20 10.40
CA PHE A 728 1.51 52.62 9.09
C PHE A 728 2.47 51.49 8.73
N TYR A 729 1.92 50.41 8.15
CA TYR A 729 2.65 49.23 7.72
C TYR A 729 2.32 48.90 6.24
N PRO A 730 3.31 48.82 5.35
CA PRO A 730 3.12 48.38 3.95
C PRO A 730 3.00 46.85 3.88
N TRP A 731 2.06 46.28 4.62
CA TRP A 731 1.81 44.84 4.73
C TRP A 731 0.41 44.54 4.20
N CYS A 732 0.28 43.46 3.44
CA CYS A 732 -1.03 42.91 3.11
C CYS A 732 -1.53 42.07 4.29
N VAL A 733 -2.83 42.03 4.52
CA VAL A 733 -3.45 41.10 5.47
C VAL A 733 -4.23 40.05 4.69
N GLY A 734 -4.18 38.79 5.11
CA GLY A 734 -4.82 37.70 4.39
C GLY A 734 -4.83 36.36 5.12
N GLY A 735 -5.15 35.30 4.38
CA GLY A 735 -5.38 33.97 4.93
C GLY A 735 -4.13 33.18 5.34
N ALA A 736 -2.93 33.68 5.03
CA ALA A 736 -1.66 33.02 5.33
C ALA A 736 -0.51 34.04 5.47
N ASP A 737 0.56 33.63 6.15
CA ASP A 737 1.83 34.34 6.18
C ASP A 737 2.67 33.95 4.95
N GLU A 738 2.60 34.73 3.88
CA GLU A 738 3.16 34.36 2.57
C GLU A 738 3.68 35.57 1.77
N GLN A 739 4.49 35.32 0.73
CA GLN A 739 4.89 36.32 -0.25
C GLN A 739 4.31 35.96 -1.62
N LYS A 740 3.51 36.86 -2.20
CA LYS A 740 2.85 36.67 -3.50
C LYS A 740 2.57 38.01 -4.17
N ALA A 741 2.13 37.97 -5.43
CA ALA A 741 1.67 39.15 -6.13
C ALA A 741 0.54 39.86 -5.35
N ILE A 742 0.65 41.17 -5.18
CA ILE A 742 -0.41 42.02 -4.67
C ILE A 742 -1.57 42.01 -5.68
N SER A 743 -2.76 41.63 -5.21
CA SER A 743 -4.01 41.97 -5.90
C SER A 743 -4.48 43.32 -5.38
N SER A 744 -4.75 44.26 -6.29
CA SER A 744 -5.01 45.67 -5.98
C SER A 744 -5.61 46.35 -7.20
N ASP A 745 -6.59 47.25 -6.98
CA ASP A 745 -7.09 48.20 -7.97
C ASP A 745 -6.09 49.34 -8.22
N LEU A 746 -5.35 49.72 -7.17
CA LEU A 746 -4.24 50.68 -7.26
C LEU A 746 -2.99 50.03 -7.88
N GLY A 747 -2.18 50.86 -8.54
CA GLY A 747 -1.15 50.45 -9.52
C GLY A 747 0.07 49.65 -9.02
N HIS A 748 0.03 49.07 -7.82
CA HIS A 748 1.01 48.10 -7.32
C HIS A 748 0.63 46.64 -7.64
N GLN A 749 -0.45 46.42 -8.40
CA GLN A 749 -0.90 45.10 -8.83
C GLN A 749 0.23 44.31 -9.52
N GLY A 750 0.50 43.09 -9.02
CA GLY A 750 1.55 42.22 -9.56
C GLY A 750 2.93 42.37 -8.91
N GLU A 751 3.19 43.38 -8.07
CA GLU A 751 4.41 43.44 -7.26
C GLU A 751 4.35 42.41 -6.11
N THR A 752 5.50 41.89 -5.65
CA THR A 752 5.51 40.90 -4.55
C THR A 752 5.26 41.56 -3.19
N GLY A 753 4.06 41.39 -2.66
CA GLY A 753 3.66 41.82 -1.33
C GLY A 753 3.92 40.76 -0.26
N GLN A 754 4.20 41.20 0.96
CA GLN A 754 4.20 40.36 2.15
C GLN A 754 2.79 40.35 2.74
N TYR A 755 2.15 39.18 2.73
CA TYR A 755 0.90 38.92 3.43
C TYR A 755 1.20 38.38 4.83
N TYR A 756 0.36 38.75 5.80
CA TYR A 756 0.31 38.17 7.14
C TYR A 756 -1.12 37.85 7.56
N THR A 757 -1.28 36.84 8.40
CA THR A 757 -2.50 36.59 9.16
C THR A 757 -2.66 37.64 10.27
N LEU A 758 -3.92 37.92 10.66
CA LEU A 758 -4.23 38.86 11.75
C LEU A 758 -3.57 38.42 13.07
N GLY A 759 -3.58 37.12 13.35
CA GLY A 759 -2.90 36.52 14.51
C GLY A 759 -1.39 36.75 14.50
N THR A 760 -0.71 36.66 13.35
CA THR A 760 0.71 37.00 13.24
C THR A 760 0.96 38.50 13.44
N ILE A 761 0.09 39.38 12.94
CA ILE A 761 0.22 40.83 13.15
C ILE A 761 0.13 41.16 14.65
N MET A 762 -0.88 40.64 15.35
CA MET A 762 -1.02 40.80 16.80
C MET A 762 0.21 40.28 17.56
N LYS A 763 0.69 39.07 17.21
CA LYS A 763 1.91 38.46 17.80
C LYS A 763 3.18 39.30 17.53
N ARG A 764 3.28 39.96 16.38
CA ARG A 764 4.41 40.85 16.00
C ARG A 764 4.40 42.19 16.71
N LEU A 765 3.23 42.76 16.97
CA LEU A 765 3.07 44.04 17.66
C LEU A 765 2.98 43.88 19.19
N GLY A 766 2.73 42.65 19.68
CA GLY A 766 2.62 42.34 21.11
C GLY A 766 1.21 42.47 21.67
N HIS A 767 0.19 42.51 20.80
CA HIS A 767 -1.18 42.82 21.16
C HIS A 767 -1.94 41.55 21.54
N THR A 768 -2.69 41.60 22.63
CA THR A 768 -3.55 40.49 23.11
C THR A 768 -5.04 40.70 22.81
N MET A 769 -5.40 41.87 22.27
CA MET A 769 -6.76 42.28 21.94
C MET A 769 -6.73 43.31 20.80
N VAL A 770 -7.80 43.36 20.02
CA VAL A 770 -8.11 44.42 19.07
C VAL A 770 -9.57 44.80 19.29
N ASP A 771 -9.84 46.04 19.70
CA ASP A 771 -11.19 46.54 19.94
C ASP A 771 -11.98 46.59 18.62
N LEU A 772 -11.34 47.13 17.57
CA LEU A 772 -11.97 47.41 16.28
C LEU A 772 -11.04 47.06 15.11
N LEU A 773 -11.55 46.25 14.19
CA LEU A 773 -10.94 45.98 12.89
C LEU A 773 -11.79 46.62 11.78
N LYS A 774 -11.23 47.57 11.04
CA LYS A 774 -11.81 48.08 9.78
C LYS A 774 -11.18 47.37 8.59
N MET A 775 -11.98 46.85 7.67
CA MET A 775 -11.50 46.22 6.43
C MET A 775 -12.15 46.84 5.18
N ASP A 776 -11.34 47.03 4.15
CA ASP A 776 -11.72 47.70 2.89
C ASP A 776 -10.68 47.31 1.83
N ILE A 777 -10.70 46.03 1.48
CA ILE A 777 -9.60 45.31 0.81
C ILE A 777 -10.12 44.43 -0.34
N GLU A 778 -11.19 44.87 -0.99
CA GLU A 778 -11.61 44.40 -2.33
C GLU A 778 -11.80 42.88 -2.44
N ARG A 779 -12.56 42.27 -1.50
CA ARG A 779 -12.79 40.83 -1.31
C ARG A 779 -11.67 40.05 -0.59
N HIS A 780 -10.55 40.65 -0.21
CA HIS A 780 -9.60 39.98 0.69
C HIS A 780 -10.17 39.72 2.10
N GLU A 781 -11.28 40.35 2.49
CA GLU A 781 -12.01 40.12 3.75
C GLU A 781 -12.34 38.64 3.96
N PHE A 782 -12.75 37.94 2.89
CA PHE A 782 -13.05 36.50 2.92
C PHE A 782 -11.84 35.68 3.39
N ALA A 783 -10.64 36.03 2.93
CA ALA A 783 -9.40 35.34 3.32
C ALA A 783 -8.99 35.67 4.78
N VAL A 784 -9.19 36.92 5.22
CA VAL A 784 -8.91 37.34 6.60
C VAL A 784 -9.86 36.67 7.59
N VAL A 785 -11.17 36.63 7.28
CA VAL A 785 -12.19 35.98 8.12
C VAL A 785 -11.99 34.46 8.19
N GLN A 786 -11.63 33.81 7.08
CA GLN A 786 -11.43 32.36 7.06
C GLN A 786 -10.23 31.92 7.92
N ALA A 787 -9.18 32.75 8.02
CA ALA A 787 -8.00 32.48 8.83
C ALA A 787 -8.06 33.05 10.26
N LEU A 788 -9.20 33.58 10.70
CA LEU A 788 -9.34 34.22 12.01
C LEU A 788 -9.29 33.18 13.15
N GLU A 789 -8.27 33.26 14.02
CA GLU A 789 -8.14 32.45 15.25
C GLU A 789 -8.97 33.09 16.39
N PHE A 790 -9.50 32.28 17.32
CA PHE A 790 -10.41 32.77 18.39
C PHE A 790 -9.71 33.74 19.36
N GLU A 791 -8.41 33.52 19.51
CA GLU A 791 -7.43 34.30 20.28
C GLU A 791 -7.02 35.61 19.56
N SER A 792 -7.20 35.68 18.24
CA SER A 792 -6.91 36.88 17.42
C SER A 792 -8.16 37.66 16.99
N ALA A 793 -9.35 37.14 17.26
CA ALA A 793 -10.60 37.67 16.77
C ALA A 793 -10.97 39.00 17.49
N PRO A 794 -11.07 40.14 16.76
CA PRO A 794 -11.42 41.45 17.34
C PRO A 794 -12.75 41.46 18.10
N MET A 795 -12.95 42.43 18.99
CA MET A 795 -14.26 42.63 19.62
C MET A 795 -15.32 43.07 18.59
N GLN A 796 -14.95 43.98 17.69
CA GLN A 796 -15.80 44.50 16.62
C GLN A 796 -15.07 44.48 15.27
N ILE A 797 -15.81 44.17 14.20
CA ILE A 797 -15.32 44.27 12.82
C ILE A 797 -16.30 45.15 12.02
N VAL A 798 -15.77 46.08 11.23
CA VAL A 798 -16.53 46.86 10.24
C VAL A 798 -15.87 46.66 8.88
N PHE A 799 -16.64 46.29 7.86
CA PHE A 799 -16.07 45.93 6.56
C PHE A 799 -17.03 46.11 5.40
N GLU A 800 -16.52 46.54 4.24
CA GLU A 800 -17.28 46.48 2.99
C GLU A 800 -17.20 45.07 2.37
N THR A 801 -18.21 44.73 1.57
CA THR A 801 -18.27 43.48 0.81
C THR A 801 -18.68 43.77 -0.64
N HIS A 802 -17.87 43.38 -1.62
CA HIS A 802 -18.15 43.56 -3.05
C HIS A 802 -18.59 42.22 -3.66
N LEU A 803 -19.83 42.11 -4.12
CA LEU A 803 -20.41 40.86 -4.62
C LEU A 803 -20.16 40.59 -6.11
N HIS A 804 -19.86 41.62 -6.90
CA HIS A 804 -19.55 41.54 -8.32
C HIS A 804 -18.06 41.24 -8.57
N ASN A 805 -17.67 41.11 -9.83
CA ASN A 805 -16.27 40.91 -10.23
C ASN A 805 -15.52 42.26 -10.29
N ALA A 806 -15.56 43.03 -9.20
CA ALA A 806 -14.97 44.37 -9.11
C ALA A 806 -13.53 44.40 -9.64
N TYR A 807 -13.24 45.35 -10.53
CA TYR A 807 -11.95 45.53 -11.22
C TYR A 807 -11.46 44.30 -12.03
N GLY A 808 -12.24 43.22 -12.13
CA GLY A 808 -11.87 41.97 -12.79
C GLY A 808 -10.87 41.09 -12.02
N MET A 809 -10.48 41.48 -10.79
CA MET A 809 -9.38 40.85 -10.05
C MET A 809 -9.62 39.38 -9.68
N TRP A 810 -10.89 38.95 -9.62
CA TRP A 810 -11.29 37.69 -9.00
C TRP A 810 -11.88 36.67 -9.99
N GLY A 811 -11.84 36.96 -11.30
CA GLY A 811 -12.33 36.07 -12.37
C GLY A 811 -13.86 35.90 -12.45
N GLY A 812 -14.60 36.27 -11.40
CA GLY A 812 -16.06 36.20 -11.33
C GLY A 812 -16.60 36.94 -10.10
N PRO A 813 -17.94 36.95 -9.90
CA PRO A 813 -18.55 37.50 -8.68
C PRO A 813 -18.16 36.72 -7.43
N VAL A 814 -18.58 37.19 -6.26
CA VAL A 814 -18.74 36.32 -5.08
C VAL A 814 -19.82 35.28 -5.43
N GLN A 815 -19.55 34.00 -5.23
CA GLN A 815 -20.54 32.94 -5.42
C GLN A 815 -21.47 32.83 -4.20
N GLU A 816 -22.70 32.35 -4.42
CA GLU A 816 -23.69 32.10 -3.35
C GLU A 816 -23.09 31.32 -2.16
N ARG A 817 -22.25 30.34 -2.47
CA ARG A 817 -21.58 29.52 -1.47
C ARG A 817 -20.47 30.25 -0.72
N GLU A 818 -19.65 31.06 -1.39
CA GLU A 818 -18.59 31.85 -0.74
C GLU A 818 -19.20 32.85 0.26
N TRP A 819 -20.30 33.49 -0.13
CA TRP A 819 -21.09 34.37 0.73
C TRP A 819 -21.59 33.64 1.98
N MET A 820 -22.11 32.42 1.84
CA MET A 820 -22.55 31.62 2.99
C MET A 820 -21.39 31.19 3.91
N VAL A 821 -20.22 30.82 3.36
CA VAL A 821 -19.02 30.48 4.18
C VAL A 821 -18.65 31.66 5.06
N LEU A 822 -18.55 32.87 4.51
CA LEU A 822 -18.20 34.09 5.23
C LEU A 822 -19.08 34.30 6.46
N TRP A 823 -20.41 34.25 6.27
CA TRP A 823 -21.36 34.56 7.33
C TRP A 823 -21.50 33.45 8.37
N GLU A 824 -21.39 32.19 7.98
CA GLU A 824 -21.36 31.09 8.95
C GLU A 824 -20.06 31.07 9.74
N ARG A 825 -18.91 31.40 9.12
CA ARG A 825 -17.62 31.53 9.82
C ARG A 825 -17.63 32.66 10.86
N LEU A 826 -18.19 33.82 10.52
CA LEU A 826 -18.35 34.93 11.47
C LEU A 826 -19.26 34.54 12.65
N TYR A 827 -20.37 33.84 12.38
CA TYR A 827 -21.29 33.37 13.41
C TYR A 827 -20.66 32.32 14.35
N GLU A 828 -19.87 31.37 13.82
CA GLU A 828 -19.08 30.43 14.63
C GLU A 828 -18.10 31.13 15.59
N MET A 829 -17.55 32.26 15.17
CA MET A 829 -16.60 33.06 15.96
C MET A 829 -17.29 33.97 17.00
N GLY A 830 -18.63 33.95 17.04
CA GLY A 830 -19.47 34.69 17.98
C GLY A 830 -19.93 36.07 17.47
N TYR A 831 -19.71 36.42 16.20
CA TYR A 831 -20.16 37.70 15.66
C TYR A 831 -21.63 37.69 15.24
N GLY A 832 -22.29 38.83 15.41
CA GLY A 832 -23.57 39.13 14.76
C GLY A 832 -23.64 40.55 14.21
N VAL A 833 -24.46 40.76 13.19
CA VAL A 833 -24.68 42.03 12.49
C VAL A 833 -25.57 42.94 13.33
N PHE A 834 -25.08 44.11 13.74
CA PHE A 834 -25.91 45.11 14.40
C PHE A 834 -26.38 46.23 13.44
N THR A 835 -25.67 46.44 12.33
CA THR A 835 -26.13 47.27 11.20
C THR A 835 -25.45 46.85 9.89
N HIS A 836 -26.09 47.19 8.77
CA HIS A 836 -25.53 47.09 7.42
C HIS A 836 -25.99 48.31 6.60
N GLU A 837 -25.16 48.76 5.66
CA GLU A 837 -25.49 49.87 4.76
C GLU A 837 -25.09 49.52 3.32
N PRO A 838 -26.06 49.19 2.44
CA PRO A 838 -25.80 49.02 1.01
C PRO A 838 -25.31 50.32 0.38
N ASN A 839 -24.22 50.26 -0.39
CA ASN A 839 -23.57 51.44 -0.94
C ASN A 839 -24.47 52.06 -2.05
N PRO A 840 -24.93 53.32 -1.94
CA PRO A 840 -25.83 53.92 -2.94
C PRO A 840 -25.21 54.10 -4.34
N GLN A 841 -23.89 54.02 -4.45
CA GLN A 841 -23.16 54.10 -5.73
C GLN A 841 -22.86 52.70 -6.30
N CYS A 842 -22.76 51.68 -5.45
CA CYS A 842 -22.58 50.29 -5.82
C CYS A 842 -23.58 49.39 -5.07
N ILE A 843 -24.74 49.06 -5.66
CA ILE A 843 -25.75 48.18 -5.01
C ILE A 843 -25.20 46.76 -4.79
N SER A 844 -24.14 46.36 -5.51
CA SER A 844 -23.38 45.13 -5.27
C SER A 844 -22.33 45.24 -4.16
N CYS A 845 -22.24 46.39 -3.50
CA CYS A 845 -21.35 46.66 -2.38
C CYS A 845 -22.19 46.96 -1.12
N CYS A 846 -21.76 46.46 0.04
CA CYS A 846 -22.43 46.76 1.31
C CYS A 846 -21.46 46.75 2.48
N GLU A 847 -21.56 47.79 3.29
CA GLU A 847 -20.91 47.91 4.60
C GLU A 847 -21.62 47.02 5.61
N PHE A 848 -20.85 46.29 6.42
CA PHE A 848 -21.36 45.49 7.53
C PHE A 848 -20.61 45.83 8.81
N SER A 849 -21.37 46.05 9.89
CA SER A 849 -20.82 46.24 11.23
C SER A 849 -21.27 45.11 12.14
N ILE A 850 -20.29 44.36 12.66
CA ILE A 850 -20.52 43.14 13.42
C ILE A 850 -19.80 43.18 14.77
N LEU A 851 -20.47 42.68 15.80
CA LEU A 851 -20.00 42.70 17.19
C LEU A 851 -19.93 41.27 17.74
N ARG A 852 -18.84 40.95 18.45
CA ARG A 852 -18.60 39.64 19.07
C ARG A 852 -19.34 39.51 20.39
N GLN A 853 -20.25 38.55 20.49
CA GLN A 853 -21.05 38.29 21.69
C GLN A 853 -20.27 37.40 22.68
N GLN A 854 -20.48 37.63 23.99
CA GLN A 854 -19.70 36.96 25.05
C GLN A 854 -20.09 35.49 25.30
N GLU A 855 -21.26 35.06 24.84
CA GLU A 855 -21.68 33.65 24.83
C GLU A 855 -21.91 33.20 23.37
N PRO A 856 -21.35 32.06 22.92
CA PRO A 856 -21.64 31.53 21.60
C PRO A 856 -23.11 31.06 21.55
N PRO A 857 -23.86 31.37 20.48
CA PRO A 857 -25.28 31.05 20.40
C PRO A 857 -25.53 29.55 20.43
N VAL A 858 -26.22 29.08 21.48
CA VAL A 858 -26.60 27.68 21.64
C VAL A 858 -27.49 27.24 20.47
N LYS A 859 -27.06 26.24 19.70
CA LYS A 859 -27.93 25.55 18.72
C LYS A 859 -29.08 24.88 19.46
N THR A 860 -30.21 25.57 19.55
CA THR A 860 -31.49 25.02 20.03
C THR A 860 -32.02 24.00 19.03
N LEU A 861 -31.62 22.73 19.22
CA LEU A 861 -32.24 21.59 18.56
C LEU A 861 -33.76 21.65 18.80
N THR A 862 -34.52 21.87 17.74
CA THR A 862 -35.98 21.88 17.76
C THR A 862 -36.52 20.49 18.08
N GLN A 863 -37.57 20.43 18.91
CA GLN A 863 -38.03 19.18 19.52
C GLN A 863 -38.72 18.22 18.51
N VAL A 864 -37.95 17.33 17.89
CA VAL A 864 -38.44 16.09 17.27
C VAL A 864 -37.48 14.94 17.62
N GLU A 865 -38.04 13.75 17.89
CA GLU A 865 -37.35 12.46 17.97
C GLU A 865 -36.18 12.27 18.95
N PHE A 866 -36.47 12.32 20.26
CA PHE A 866 -35.68 11.63 21.30
C PHE A 866 -36.57 10.92 22.34
N THR A 867 -37.32 9.90 21.91
CA THR A 867 -38.20 9.09 22.79
C THR A 867 -38.16 7.58 22.48
N SER A 868 -36.98 6.96 22.60
CA SER A 868 -36.83 5.49 22.39
C SER A 868 -35.75 4.79 23.24
N TRP A 869 -35.07 5.49 24.16
CA TRP A 869 -33.98 4.92 24.98
C TRP A 869 -34.31 4.78 26.49
N ALA A 870 -35.58 4.95 26.87
CA ALA A 870 -36.04 4.85 28.25
C ALA A 870 -36.40 3.40 28.69
N GLN A 871 -35.58 2.42 28.32
CA GLN A 871 -35.76 1.03 28.77
C GLN A 871 -34.42 0.26 28.90
N VAL A 872 -33.52 0.80 29.74
CA VAL A 872 -32.31 0.08 30.17
C VAL A 872 -32.70 -0.99 31.19
N ASP A 873 -32.58 -2.26 30.81
CA ASP A 873 -32.80 -3.39 31.72
C ASP A 873 -31.62 -3.53 32.72
N GLN A 874 -31.91 -4.01 33.92
CA GLN A 874 -30.95 -4.08 35.02
C GLN A 874 -30.22 -5.43 35.05
N THR A 875 -29.05 -5.56 34.40
CA THR A 875 -27.94 -6.39 34.93
C THR A 875 -26.63 -6.23 34.17
N ARG A 876 -25.51 -6.16 34.92
CA ARG A 876 -24.09 -6.13 34.46
C ARG A 876 -23.73 -4.84 33.68
N ASP A 877 -22.57 -4.21 33.86
CA ASP A 877 -21.32 -4.69 34.44
C ASP A 877 -20.65 -3.65 35.37
N LEU A 878 -20.41 -4.04 36.63
CA LEU A 878 -19.77 -3.18 37.64
C LEU A 878 -18.24 -3.09 37.49
N ARG A 879 -17.62 -3.91 36.62
CA ARG A 879 -16.16 -3.97 36.46
C ARG A 879 -15.61 -2.75 35.71
N ASN A 880 -16.29 -2.30 34.66
CA ASN A 880 -15.79 -1.25 33.77
C ASN A 880 -15.71 0.12 34.47
N THR A 881 -16.66 0.43 35.35
CA THR A 881 -16.64 1.65 36.18
C THR A 881 -15.44 1.66 37.15
N ILE A 882 -15.03 0.51 37.67
CA ILE A 882 -13.87 0.38 38.57
C ILE A 882 -12.56 0.50 37.78
N ALA A 883 -12.50 -0.05 36.56
CA ALA A 883 -11.34 0.09 35.67
C ALA A 883 -11.07 1.57 35.29
N LEU A 884 -12.13 2.30 34.90
CA LEU A 884 -12.04 3.74 34.63
C LEU A 884 -11.51 4.52 35.84
N LEU A 885 -12.01 4.25 37.06
CA LEU A 885 -11.54 4.92 38.27
C LEU A 885 -10.05 4.65 38.55
N TYR A 886 -9.57 3.43 38.31
CA TYR A 886 -8.16 3.07 38.45
C TYR A 886 -7.26 3.79 37.44
N ILE A 887 -7.72 3.92 36.19
CA ILE A 887 -6.98 4.63 35.13
C ILE A 887 -6.86 6.12 35.47
N THR A 888 -7.92 6.76 35.97
CA THR A 888 -7.88 8.17 36.40
C THR A 888 -6.91 8.40 37.57
N ILE A 889 -6.86 7.47 38.54
CA ILE A 889 -5.91 7.53 39.67
C ILE A 889 -4.46 7.33 39.21
N LEU A 890 -4.22 6.40 38.27
CA LEU A 890 -2.87 6.20 37.71
C LEU A 890 -2.37 7.41 36.92
N LEU A 891 -3.24 8.03 36.12
CA LEU A 891 -2.91 9.24 35.36
C LEU A 891 -2.68 10.47 36.26
N THR A 892 -3.27 10.53 37.45
CA THR A 892 -3.00 11.58 38.46
C THR A 892 -1.83 11.27 39.41
N MET A 893 -1.11 10.16 39.19
CA MET A 893 0.18 9.85 39.82
C MET A 893 1.36 9.88 38.81
N LEU A 894 1.09 10.24 37.55
CA LEU A 894 2.05 10.38 36.45
C LEU A 894 2.19 11.84 35.97
N TYR A 895 1.70 12.79 36.77
CA TYR A 895 1.69 14.25 36.52
C TYR A 895 2.07 14.98 37.82
#